data_AF-A0A496YAS8-F1
#
_entry.id   AF-A0A496YAS8-F1
#
_cell.length_a   1.000
_cell.length_b   1.000
_cell.length_c   1.000
_cell.angle_alpha   90.00
_cell.angle_beta   90.00
_cell.angle_gamma   90.00
#
_symmetry.space_group_name_H-M   'P 1'
#
loop_
_entity.id
_entity.type
_entity.pdbx_description
1 polymer ?
#
loop_
_entity_poly.entity_id
_entity_poly.type
_entity_poly.pdbx_seq_one_letter_code
_entity_poly.pdbx_strand_id
1 'polypeptide(L)'
;MISQGERASMKKVIRMREMQDNQTGVIRKVSATGEMGRRIREMGLVPDTPIQIQGRAPLKDPVAIKIRDYTLTLRNNEASYIMVEVDIPEGREGDKAQKKLTIALSGNPNSGKTTVFNAITGARQHIANYPGVTVEKKVGRVFHKGYEIEIVDLPGTYSLTAYSLEEIVARDFVVNERPDLVVDVVDASNLDRNLYLAVQFKELGVPLLIALNMMDLAETRGISIDPEELSRLMGVPVIPMVARSNKGIKKLLDKVVEVGTQAREWEPAVITYGRDIDQSLTEIEEIVQSSEVGGNKYPARWLAIKCLEGDSQILGFLENEPESGSRIEKICTRTAKHITSTLEEEPEGIIADYRYGYITGVTKKCLKRKIESRLNLSDHFDRILTNRILGPLIMVLVLYGIYSITFYVSEAPVYWLESLFGLLKQGVSLVIPAGNLQSLIVSGVIDGMGGVLGFVPLIMFMFLAIAVMEDSGYMARVAYMLDRVLRWFGLHGNSVMALIVSGGISGGCAVPGVMATRTLRDPKERIATLLVLPFMNCGAKLPVYAVLIAAFFPHNRARMLFLLTMLSWAFALFAAKLIRATVLKGPKTPFVMELPPYRAPTIKGLFIHTWERTWQYIKKAGTVILGISIVLWAMMTFPGLSKEQVRTFSERAGALEKAFLTAPHVKDFLKNPQDLNSLNNLYLRYRSARQQGNKNNLVKLEKARLFPLAQTAVVIEEARSWPEIRQKELIAVARRYLQLQKNLKEIAAEKQLARLNRTVAGWIGRSLEAVTRPLGFDYRVNIALVGGFAAKEIVVSTLGTAYSLGEADPEAAGSLSERLKNDPRWNPLLAFTLLVFTMLYVPCFATVIIMTKESSWRWAAFSISFNLAVAYIIAVIIFQGGKLLGLGG
;
A
#
# COMPACT_ATOMS: atom_id res chain seq x y z
N MET A 1 -31.00 -56.75 -50.14
CA MET A 1 -31.30 -57.17 -48.75
C MET A 1 -29.99 -57.36 -48.04
N ILE A 2 -29.71 -56.60 -46.97
CA ILE A 2 -29.13 -57.04 -45.68
C ILE A 2 -29.05 -55.78 -44.79
N SER A 3 -29.58 -55.96 -43.58
CA SER A 3 -29.96 -55.02 -42.51
C SER A 3 -29.05 -53.83 -42.20
N GLN A 4 -29.66 -52.64 -42.09
CA GLN A 4 -29.20 -51.59 -41.18
C GLN A 4 -29.38 -52.10 -39.75
N GLY A 5 -28.29 -52.49 -39.09
CA GLY A 5 -28.29 -52.78 -37.67
C GLY A 5 -28.37 -51.47 -36.88
N GLU A 6 -29.43 -51.31 -36.10
CA GLU A 6 -29.51 -50.35 -35.00
C GLU A 6 -28.31 -50.55 -34.06
N ARG A 7 -27.35 -49.63 -34.07
CA ARG A 7 -26.32 -49.55 -33.03
C ARG A 7 -26.99 -49.06 -31.75
N ALA A 8 -27.26 -49.99 -30.83
CA ALA A 8 -27.80 -49.67 -29.51
C ALA A 8 -26.82 -48.77 -28.75
N SER A 9 -27.17 -47.49 -28.55
CA SER A 9 -26.45 -46.63 -27.61
C SER A 9 -26.63 -47.20 -26.20
N MET A 10 -25.51 -47.44 -25.51
CA MET A 10 -25.55 -47.87 -24.11
C MET A 10 -26.01 -46.69 -23.26
N LYS A 11 -27.23 -46.75 -22.74
CA LYS A 11 -27.81 -45.72 -21.87
C LYS A 11 -27.39 -45.97 -20.44
N LYS A 12 -26.78 -44.96 -19.80
CA LYS A 12 -26.34 -45.04 -18.40
C LYS A 12 -27.01 -43.95 -17.57
N VAL A 13 -27.56 -44.32 -16.42
CA VAL A 13 -28.10 -43.37 -15.44
C VAL A 13 -26.98 -42.97 -14.48
N ILE A 14 -26.59 -41.70 -14.48
CA ILE A 14 -25.54 -41.12 -13.63
C ILE A 14 -26.10 -39.94 -12.84
N ARG A 15 -25.38 -39.44 -11.83
CA ARG A 15 -25.76 -38.18 -11.18
C ARG A 15 -25.45 -37.02 -12.12
N MET A 16 -26.27 -35.98 -12.15
CA MET A 16 -26.05 -34.80 -13.01
C MET A 16 -24.67 -34.18 -12.77
N ARG A 17 -24.17 -34.19 -11.53
CA ARG A 17 -22.81 -33.73 -11.18
C ARG A 17 -21.69 -34.47 -11.93
N GLU A 18 -21.95 -35.65 -12.46
CA GLU A 18 -20.99 -36.54 -13.15
C GLU A 18 -21.05 -36.37 -14.68
N MET A 19 -22.02 -35.62 -15.21
CA MET A 19 -22.10 -35.32 -16.64
C MET A 19 -20.93 -34.43 -17.10
N GLN A 20 -20.35 -34.72 -18.26
CA GLN A 20 -19.29 -33.89 -18.85
C GLN A 20 -19.85 -32.62 -19.49
N ASP A 21 -18.99 -31.63 -19.72
CA ASP A 21 -19.36 -30.40 -20.40
C ASP A 21 -19.82 -30.71 -21.84
N ASN A 22 -20.85 -30.01 -22.31
CA ASN A 22 -21.59 -30.27 -23.56
C ASN A 22 -22.33 -31.62 -23.65
N GLN A 23 -22.31 -32.45 -22.61
CA GLN A 23 -23.06 -33.71 -22.59
C GLN A 23 -24.57 -33.44 -22.43
N THR A 24 -25.37 -34.12 -23.24
CA THR A 24 -26.84 -34.11 -23.17
C THR A 24 -27.34 -35.30 -22.38
N GLY A 25 -28.46 -35.12 -21.67
CA GLY A 25 -29.11 -36.21 -20.95
C GLY A 25 -30.56 -35.89 -20.61
N VAL A 26 -31.29 -36.91 -20.17
CA VAL A 26 -32.70 -36.78 -19.76
C VAL A 26 -32.83 -37.09 -18.27
N ILE A 27 -33.44 -36.19 -17.50
CA ILE A 27 -33.63 -36.39 -16.07
C ILE A 27 -34.55 -37.59 -15.86
N ARG A 28 -34.15 -38.57 -15.05
CA ARG A 28 -34.99 -39.73 -14.69
C ARG A 28 -35.58 -39.64 -13.30
N LYS A 29 -34.84 -39.07 -12.34
CA LYS A 29 -35.28 -39.00 -10.95
C LYS A 29 -34.65 -37.82 -10.23
N VAL A 30 -35.43 -37.14 -9.41
CA VAL A 30 -34.93 -36.15 -8.44
C VAL A 30 -35.11 -36.75 -7.05
N SER A 31 -34.01 -37.01 -6.33
CA SER A 31 -34.00 -37.67 -5.02
C SER A 31 -34.12 -36.70 -3.84
N ALA A 32 -34.10 -35.38 -4.07
CA ALA A 32 -34.27 -34.38 -3.02
C ALA A 32 -35.71 -34.35 -2.47
N THR A 33 -35.85 -34.35 -1.14
CA THR A 33 -37.11 -34.21 -0.40
C THR A 33 -37.19 -32.85 0.31
N GLY A 34 -38.35 -32.50 0.88
CA GLY A 34 -38.55 -31.23 1.59
C GLY A 34 -38.47 -29.98 0.70
N GLU A 35 -38.01 -28.87 1.28
CA GLU A 35 -37.94 -27.55 0.63
C GLU A 35 -37.01 -27.54 -0.60
N MET A 36 -35.89 -28.24 -0.53
CA MET A 36 -34.93 -28.38 -1.65
C MET A 36 -35.55 -29.13 -2.84
N GLY A 37 -36.27 -30.23 -2.58
CA GLY A 37 -36.96 -30.99 -3.63
C GLY A 37 -38.08 -30.19 -4.29
N ARG A 38 -38.81 -29.37 -3.52
CA ARG A 38 -39.84 -28.46 -4.04
C ARG A 38 -39.22 -27.41 -4.97
N ARG A 39 -38.14 -26.76 -4.54
CA ARG A 39 -37.41 -25.74 -5.31
C ARG A 39 -36.85 -26.28 -6.62
N ILE A 40 -36.26 -27.49 -6.63
CA ILE A 40 -35.75 -28.12 -7.86
C ILE A 40 -36.87 -28.35 -8.87
N ARG A 41 -38.04 -28.84 -8.44
CA ARG A 41 -39.20 -29.02 -9.32
C ARG A 41 -39.79 -27.70 -9.82
N GLU A 42 -39.86 -26.68 -8.98
CA GLU A 42 -40.31 -25.31 -9.36
C GLU A 42 -39.38 -24.67 -10.42
N MET A 43 -38.10 -25.04 -10.45
CA MET A 43 -37.14 -24.61 -11.49
C MET A 43 -37.31 -25.33 -12.85
N GLY A 44 -38.26 -26.27 -12.96
CA GLY A 44 -38.53 -27.04 -14.18
C GLY A 44 -37.69 -28.30 -14.35
N LEU A 45 -36.95 -28.73 -13.31
CA LEU A 45 -36.15 -29.96 -13.29
C LEU A 45 -37.01 -31.14 -12.81
N VAL A 46 -37.85 -31.65 -13.70
CA VAL A 46 -38.73 -32.80 -13.45
C VAL A 46 -38.30 -34.01 -14.30
N PRO A 47 -38.69 -35.25 -13.93
CA PRO A 47 -38.45 -36.42 -14.76
C PRO A 47 -38.88 -36.20 -16.22
N ASP A 48 -38.13 -36.83 -17.13
CA ASP A 48 -38.24 -36.75 -18.59
C ASP A 48 -37.95 -35.38 -19.21
N THR A 49 -37.34 -34.47 -18.45
CA THR A 49 -36.85 -33.19 -18.99
C THR A 49 -35.47 -33.35 -19.62
N PRO A 50 -35.27 -32.98 -20.89
CA PRO A 50 -33.96 -32.98 -21.53
C PRO A 50 -33.12 -31.79 -21.05
N ILE A 51 -31.84 -32.05 -20.79
CA ILE A 51 -30.88 -31.07 -20.29
C ILE A 51 -29.54 -31.21 -21.02
N GLN A 52 -28.79 -30.12 -21.07
CA GLN A 52 -27.41 -30.10 -21.58
C GLN A 52 -26.51 -29.32 -20.63
N ILE A 53 -25.34 -29.85 -20.29
CA ILE A 53 -24.33 -29.10 -19.54
C ILE A 53 -23.67 -28.08 -20.49
N GLN A 54 -23.79 -26.78 -20.23
CA GLN A 54 -23.11 -25.76 -21.04
C GLN A 54 -21.67 -25.52 -20.60
N GLY A 55 -21.38 -25.78 -19.33
CA GLY A 55 -20.06 -25.64 -18.75
C GLY A 55 -20.13 -25.49 -17.24
N ARG A 56 -18.97 -25.52 -16.59
CA ARG A 56 -18.85 -25.34 -15.15
C ARG A 56 -18.00 -24.11 -14.83
N ALA A 57 -18.27 -23.48 -13.70
CA ALA A 57 -17.37 -22.44 -13.20
C ALA A 57 -15.95 -22.99 -12.95
N PRO A 58 -14.90 -22.14 -12.87
CA PRO A 58 -13.50 -22.58 -12.78
C PRO A 58 -13.17 -23.56 -11.63
N LEU A 59 -13.99 -23.62 -10.58
CA LEU A 59 -13.89 -24.55 -9.45
C LEU A 59 -14.89 -25.73 -9.54
N LYS A 60 -15.42 -26.00 -10.73
CA LYS A 60 -16.42 -27.05 -11.04
C LYS A 60 -17.78 -26.91 -10.33
N ASP A 61 -18.05 -25.77 -9.68
CA ASP A 61 -19.30 -25.41 -8.99
C ASP A 61 -19.53 -23.89 -9.11
N PRO A 62 -20.72 -23.38 -9.51
CA PRO A 62 -21.91 -24.09 -10.00
C PRO A 62 -21.79 -24.63 -11.43
N VAL A 63 -22.66 -25.59 -11.76
CA VAL A 63 -22.82 -26.17 -13.10
C VAL A 63 -23.89 -25.39 -13.84
N ALA A 64 -23.55 -24.88 -15.03
CA ALA A 64 -24.51 -24.22 -15.92
C ALA A 64 -25.16 -25.26 -16.84
N ILE A 65 -26.48 -25.32 -16.83
CA ILE A 65 -27.28 -26.25 -17.62
C ILE A 65 -28.27 -25.50 -18.49
N LYS A 66 -28.47 -25.97 -19.72
CA LYS A 66 -29.55 -25.51 -20.59
C LYS A 66 -30.73 -26.45 -20.43
N ILE A 67 -31.89 -25.88 -20.12
CA ILE A 67 -33.17 -26.58 -20.01
C ILE A 67 -34.13 -25.87 -20.95
N ARG A 68 -34.62 -26.56 -21.99
CA ARG A 68 -35.47 -25.95 -23.02
C ARG A 68 -34.81 -24.68 -23.59
N ASP A 69 -35.44 -23.51 -23.41
CA ASP A 69 -35.03 -22.23 -24.00
C ASP A 69 -34.24 -21.30 -23.06
N TYR A 70 -33.90 -21.76 -21.84
CA TYR A 70 -33.16 -20.94 -20.87
C TYR A 70 -32.02 -21.71 -20.19
N THR A 71 -31.04 -20.95 -19.70
CA THR A 71 -29.88 -21.48 -18.96
C THR A 71 -30.08 -21.25 -17.47
N LEU A 72 -29.85 -22.29 -16.67
CA LEU A 72 -29.96 -22.29 -15.22
C LEU A 72 -28.64 -22.75 -14.61
N THR A 73 -28.27 -22.22 -13.43
CA THR A 73 -27.07 -22.65 -12.71
C THR A 73 -27.46 -23.37 -11.42
N LEU A 74 -26.92 -24.58 -11.22
CA LEU A 74 -27.13 -25.37 -10.02
C LEU A 74 -25.82 -25.55 -9.28
N ARG A 75 -25.86 -25.49 -7.95
CA ARG A 75 -24.70 -25.87 -7.17
C ARG A 75 -24.48 -27.39 -7.24
N ASN A 76 -23.25 -27.85 -7.03
CA ASN A 76 -22.92 -29.27 -7.08
C ASN A 76 -23.68 -30.11 -6.04
N ASN A 77 -23.97 -29.53 -4.87
CA ASN A 77 -24.81 -30.18 -3.87
C ASN A 77 -26.24 -30.40 -4.39
N GLU A 78 -26.84 -29.42 -5.06
CA GLU A 78 -28.18 -29.50 -5.67
C GLU A 78 -28.19 -30.48 -6.86
N ALA A 79 -27.19 -30.40 -7.74
CA ALA A 79 -27.03 -31.30 -8.89
C ALA A 79 -26.80 -32.77 -8.48
N SER A 80 -26.30 -33.03 -7.26
CA SER A 80 -26.08 -34.39 -6.77
C SER A 80 -27.38 -35.16 -6.51
N TYR A 81 -28.50 -34.46 -6.35
CA TYR A 81 -29.83 -35.05 -6.14
C TYR A 81 -30.59 -35.33 -7.45
N ILE A 82 -30.00 -35.07 -8.61
CA ILE A 82 -30.66 -35.24 -9.91
C ILE A 82 -29.97 -36.38 -10.67
N MET A 83 -30.72 -37.43 -11.00
CA MET A 83 -30.26 -38.57 -11.78
C MET A 83 -30.64 -38.37 -13.25
N VAL A 84 -29.67 -38.53 -14.14
CA VAL A 84 -29.79 -38.22 -15.57
C VAL A 84 -29.32 -39.43 -16.38
N GLU A 85 -30.10 -39.80 -17.38
CA GLU A 85 -29.75 -40.80 -18.38
C GLU A 85 -29.00 -40.13 -19.54
N VAL A 86 -27.79 -40.62 -19.83
CA VAL A 86 -26.92 -40.10 -20.89
C VAL A 86 -26.58 -41.21 -21.88
N ASP A 87 -26.48 -40.83 -23.17
CA ASP A 87 -25.92 -41.69 -24.21
C ASP A 87 -24.39 -41.58 -24.19
N ILE A 88 -23.69 -42.73 -24.17
CA ILE A 88 -22.23 -42.77 -24.22
C ILE A 88 -21.79 -43.14 -25.65
N PRO A 89 -21.06 -42.27 -26.37
CA PRO A 89 -20.46 -42.67 -27.64
C PRO A 89 -19.23 -43.55 -27.41
N GLU A 90 -19.16 -44.71 -28.08
CA GLU A 90 -17.95 -45.53 -28.15
C GLU A 90 -16.81 -44.75 -28.83
N GLY A 91 -15.66 -44.70 -28.16
CA GLY A 91 -14.55 -43.81 -28.48
C GLY A 91 -13.82 -44.15 -29.78
N ARG A 92 -13.35 -43.11 -30.48
CA ARG A 92 -12.41 -43.21 -31.61
C ARG A 92 -11.01 -43.55 -31.09
N GLU A 93 -10.41 -44.60 -31.64
CA GLU A 93 -8.98 -44.87 -31.57
C GLU A 93 -8.19 -43.68 -32.14
N GLY A 94 -7.32 -43.04 -31.35
CA GLY A 94 -6.53 -41.92 -31.85
C GLY A 94 -5.70 -41.07 -30.88
N ASP A 95 -5.82 -41.19 -29.55
CA ASP A 95 -4.96 -40.44 -28.63
C ASP A 95 -4.24 -41.38 -27.65
N LYS A 96 -2.92 -41.52 -27.81
CA LYS A 96 -2.05 -42.13 -26.81
C LYS A 96 -2.19 -41.30 -25.53
N ALA A 97 -2.66 -41.91 -24.44
CA ALA A 97 -2.67 -41.29 -23.12
C ALA A 97 -1.26 -40.78 -22.78
N GLN A 98 -1.07 -39.45 -22.81
CA GLN A 98 0.16 -38.81 -22.38
C GLN A 98 0.30 -38.99 -20.87
N LYS A 99 1.40 -39.61 -20.42
CA LYS A 99 1.67 -39.81 -19.00
C LYS A 99 2.01 -38.46 -18.35
N LYS A 100 1.34 -38.15 -17.24
CA LYS A 100 1.52 -36.90 -16.48
C LYS A 100 2.40 -37.14 -15.27
N LEU A 101 3.27 -36.18 -14.96
CA LEU A 101 4.11 -36.14 -13.76
C LEU A 101 3.92 -34.78 -13.07
N THR A 102 3.77 -34.78 -11.76
CA THR A 102 3.65 -33.57 -10.93
C THR A 102 4.89 -33.43 -10.07
N ILE A 103 5.64 -32.35 -10.27
CA ILE A 103 6.85 -32.06 -9.48
C ILE A 103 6.68 -30.77 -8.68
N ALA A 104 7.24 -30.76 -7.47
CA ALA A 104 7.35 -29.57 -6.65
C ALA A 104 8.77 -29.01 -6.71
N LEU A 105 8.91 -27.74 -7.08
CA LEU A 105 10.19 -27.05 -7.07
C LEU A 105 10.35 -26.32 -5.72
N SER A 106 11.34 -26.75 -4.93
CA SER A 106 11.68 -26.19 -3.62
C SER A 106 13.04 -25.50 -3.61
N GLY A 107 13.37 -24.84 -2.51
CA GLY A 107 14.70 -24.28 -2.26
C GLY A 107 14.67 -23.00 -1.45
N ASN A 108 15.83 -22.65 -0.89
CA ASN A 108 16.00 -21.43 -0.10
C ASN A 108 15.68 -20.16 -0.92
N PRO A 109 15.24 -19.07 -0.28
CA PRO A 109 15.22 -17.75 -0.89
C PRO A 109 16.58 -17.43 -1.53
N ASN A 110 16.55 -16.89 -2.75
CA ASN A 110 17.72 -16.54 -3.55
C ASN A 110 18.59 -17.72 -4.06
N SER A 111 18.20 -18.99 -3.91
CA SER A 111 18.94 -20.13 -4.50
C SER A 111 18.86 -20.22 -6.03
N GLY A 112 18.10 -19.31 -6.66
CA GLY A 112 17.85 -19.29 -8.10
C GLY A 112 16.63 -20.12 -8.52
N LYS A 113 15.80 -20.57 -7.58
CA LYS A 113 14.54 -21.32 -7.82
C LYS A 113 13.67 -20.69 -8.92
N THR A 114 13.37 -19.39 -8.84
CA THR A 114 12.57 -18.70 -9.87
C THR A 114 13.28 -18.66 -11.22
N THR A 115 14.62 -18.60 -11.25
CA THR A 115 15.40 -18.69 -12.49
C THR A 115 15.30 -20.08 -13.10
N VAL A 116 15.36 -21.14 -12.28
CA VAL A 116 15.16 -22.53 -12.72
C VAL A 116 13.75 -22.74 -13.24
N PHE A 117 12.72 -22.29 -12.50
CA PHE A 117 11.33 -22.36 -12.92
C PHE A 117 11.13 -21.72 -14.31
N ASN A 118 11.57 -20.47 -14.48
CA ASN A 118 11.44 -19.76 -15.75
C ASN A 118 12.24 -20.42 -16.88
N ALA A 119 13.42 -20.98 -16.60
CA ALA A 119 14.23 -21.67 -17.59
C ALA A 119 13.56 -22.96 -18.10
N ILE A 120 12.75 -23.61 -17.25
CA ILE A 120 12.01 -24.83 -17.60
C ILE A 120 10.67 -24.51 -18.28
N THR A 121 9.88 -23.58 -17.74
CA THR A 121 8.49 -23.37 -18.17
C THR A 121 8.33 -22.31 -19.26
N GLY A 122 9.32 -21.41 -19.41
CA GLY A 122 9.26 -20.30 -20.36
C GLY A 122 7.99 -19.45 -20.17
N ALA A 123 7.26 -19.20 -21.27
CA ALA A 123 6.03 -18.41 -21.26
C ALA A 123 4.78 -19.15 -20.74
N ARG A 124 4.86 -20.47 -20.51
CA ARG A 124 3.70 -21.33 -20.16
C ARG A 124 3.55 -21.48 -18.64
N GLN A 125 3.30 -20.36 -17.97
CA GLN A 125 3.06 -20.32 -16.52
C GLN A 125 1.71 -19.67 -16.18
N HIS A 126 1.10 -20.14 -15.11
CA HIS A 126 -0.11 -19.58 -14.51
C HIS A 126 0.17 -19.21 -13.05
N ILE A 127 -0.29 -18.03 -12.62
CA ILE A 127 -0.14 -17.53 -11.25
C ILE A 127 -1.52 -17.54 -10.59
N ALA A 128 -1.65 -18.29 -9.50
CA ALA A 128 -2.81 -18.33 -8.62
C ALA A 128 -2.37 -18.03 -7.17
N ASN A 129 -3.29 -18.03 -6.21
CA ASN A 129 -2.95 -18.03 -4.79
C ASN A 129 -3.23 -19.43 -4.20
N TYR A 130 -2.45 -19.83 -3.18
CA TYR A 130 -2.78 -21.03 -2.41
C TYR A 130 -4.13 -20.85 -1.68
N PRO A 131 -4.94 -21.90 -1.51
CA PRO A 131 -6.26 -21.79 -0.88
C PRO A 131 -6.20 -21.15 0.51
N GLY A 132 -7.02 -20.13 0.76
CA GLY A 132 -7.15 -19.49 2.07
C GLY A 132 -5.99 -18.60 2.52
N VAL A 133 -4.96 -18.41 1.69
CA VAL A 133 -3.77 -17.62 2.05
C VAL A 133 -3.37 -16.65 0.93
N THR A 134 -2.59 -15.61 1.27
CA THR A 134 -2.10 -14.59 0.33
C THR A 134 -0.79 -14.97 -0.37
N VAL A 135 -0.38 -16.24 -0.29
CA VAL A 135 0.87 -16.73 -0.88
C VAL A 135 0.62 -17.12 -2.34
N GLU A 136 1.45 -16.61 -3.25
CA GLU A 136 1.35 -16.91 -4.69
C GLU A 136 1.75 -18.36 -4.99
N LYS A 137 0.91 -19.06 -5.76
CA LYS A 137 1.14 -20.39 -6.34
C LYS A 137 1.45 -20.23 -7.82
N LYS A 138 2.69 -20.49 -8.23
CA LYS A 138 3.08 -20.51 -9.66
C LYS A 138 3.10 -21.94 -10.16
N VAL A 139 2.39 -22.19 -11.25
CA VAL A 139 2.32 -23.51 -11.89
C VAL A 139 2.72 -23.36 -13.34
N GLY A 140 3.60 -24.23 -13.82
CA GLY A 140 4.01 -24.27 -15.22
C GLY A 140 3.98 -25.69 -15.76
N ARG A 141 3.93 -25.82 -17.08
CA ARG A 141 3.92 -27.12 -17.75
C ARG A 141 4.98 -27.20 -18.82
N VAL A 142 5.69 -28.31 -18.86
CA VAL A 142 6.72 -28.59 -19.87
C VAL A 142 6.54 -30.01 -20.41
N PHE A 143 6.76 -30.19 -21.71
CA PHE A 143 6.77 -31.51 -22.33
C PHE A 143 8.21 -31.97 -22.51
N HIS A 144 8.55 -33.12 -21.94
CA HIS A 144 9.90 -33.70 -22.05
C HIS A 144 9.83 -35.22 -22.12
N LYS A 145 10.54 -35.84 -23.09
CA LYS A 145 10.59 -37.30 -23.31
C LYS A 145 9.22 -38.02 -23.33
N GLY A 146 8.19 -37.37 -23.87
CA GLY A 146 6.84 -37.94 -23.96
C GLY A 146 6.00 -37.86 -22.69
N TYR A 147 6.49 -37.17 -21.65
CA TYR A 147 5.75 -36.85 -20.42
C TYR A 147 5.35 -35.38 -20.40
N GLU A 148 4.13 -35.10 -19.92
CA GLU A 148 3.72 -33.77 -19.52
C GLU A 148 4.10 -33.58 -18.05
N ILE A 149 5.06 -32.71 -17.78
CA ILE A 149 5.53 -32.42 -16.42
C ILE A 149 4.87 -31.13 -15.95
N GLU A 150 4.01 -31.23 -14.94
CA GLU A 150 3.45 -30.10 -14.22
C GLU A 150 4.38 -29.74 -13.06
N ILE A 151 4.83 -28.48 -13.05
CA ILE A 151 5.81 -27.96 -12.10
C ILE A 151 5.11 -26.95 -11.22
N VAL A 152 5.08 -27.21 -9.92
CA VAL A 152 4.56 -26.27 -8.92
C VAL A 152 5.73 -25.62 -8.18
N ASP A 153 5.83 -24.30 -8.27
CA ASP A 153 6.82 -23.52 -7.52
C ASP A 153 6.37 -23.37 -6.07
N LEU A 154 7.11 -23.96 -5.14
CA LEU A 154 6.87 -23.76 -3.71
C LEU A 154 7.42 -22.40 -3.28
N PRO A 155 6.87 -21.76 -2.23
CA PRO A 155 7.49 -20.60 -1.61
C PRO A 155 8.95 -20.89 -1.21
N GLY A 156 9.82 -19.88 -1.33
CA GLY A 156 11.21 -20.05 -0.91
C GLY A 156 11.29 -20.17 0.61
N THR A 157 11.75 -21.31 1.11
CA THR A 157 11.73 -21.64 2.54
C THR A 157 13.10 -22.12 3.00
N TYR A 158 13.46 -21.91 4.26
CA TYR A 158 14.71 -22.43 4.83
C TYR A 158 14.51 -23.76 5.57
N SER A 159 13.27 -24.04 5.95
CA SER A 159 12.85 -25.19 6.75
C SER A 159 11.37 -25.49 6.53
N LEU A 160 10.87 -26.56 7.14
CA LEU A 160 9.48 -27.01 7.11
C LEU A 160 8.84 -26.84 8.52
N THR A 161 9.01 -25.67 9.12
CA THR A 161 8.44 -25.33 10.45
C THR A 161 7.09 -24.61 10.32
N ALA A 162 6.45 -24.33 11.46
CA ALA A 162 5.27 -23.49 11.55
C ALA A 162 5.56 -21.99 11.81
N TYR A 163 6.80 -21.52 11.68
CA TYR A 163 7.15 -20.12 12.00
C TYR A 163 6.67 -19.10 10.97
N SER A 164 6.58 -19.50 9.69
CA SER A 164 6.13 -18.62 8.61
C SER A 164 5.06 -19.27 7.76
N LEU A 165 4.16 -18.44 7.21
CA LEU A 165 3.10 -18.91 6.29
C LEU A 165 3.67 -19.60 5.06
N GLU A 166 4.85 -19.18 4.59
CA GLU A 166 5.53 -19.77 3.44
C GLU A 166 5.97 -21.21 3.73
N GLU A 167 6.53 -21.45 4.92
CA GLU A 167 6.95 -22.79 5.37
C GLU A 167 5.76 -23.73 5.60
N ILE A 168 4.69 -23.22 6.21
CA ILE A 168 3.44 -23.97 6.38
C ILE A 168 2.87 -24.37 5.01
N VAL A 169 2.79 -23.44 4.07
CA VAL A 169 2.26 -23.70 2.72
C VAL A 169 3.14 -24.70 1.95
N ALA A 170 4.47 -24.57 2.02
CA ALA A 170 5.37 -25.51 1.38
C ALA A 170 5.22 -26.92 1.94
N ARG A 171 5.17 -27.05 3.28
CA ARG A 171 4.92 -28.32 3.97
C ARG A 171 3.56 -28.93 3.59
N ASP A 172 2.50 -28.15 3.73
CA ASP A 172 1.13 -28.62 3.53
C ASP A 172 0.88 -29.02 2.07
N PHE A 173 1.50 -28.33 1.11
CA PHE A 173 1.46 -28.74 -0.29
C PHE A 173 2.10 -30.12 -0.46
N VAL A 174 3.34 -30.30 0.03
CA VAL A 174 4.07 -31.55 -0.14
C VAL A 174 3.29 -32.72 0.48
N VAL A 175 2.75 -32.55 1.68
CA VAL A 175 2.06 -33.62 2.41
C VAL A 175 0.65 -33.92 1.87
N ASN A 176 -0.13 -32.90 1.51
CA ASN A 176 -1.52 -33.11 1.07
C ASN A 176 -1.62 -33.43 -0.43
N GLU A 177 -0.83 -32.79 -1.28
CA GLU A 177 -0.90 -32.96 -2.74
C GLU A 177 0.00 -34.13 -3.20
N ARG A 178 0.96 -34.55 -2.37
CA ARG A 178 1.90 -35.68 -2.61
C ARG A 178 2.48 -35.68 -4.03
N PRO A 179 3.34 -34.70 -4.37
CA PRO A 179 3.98 -34.66 -5.69
C PRO A 179 4.82 -35.92 -5.94
N ASP A 180 4.95 -36.31 -7.21
CA ASP A 180 5.72 -37.50 -7.63
C ASP A 180 7.22 -37.32 -7.32
N LEU A 181 7.71 -36.07 -7.31
CA LEU A 181 9.10 -35.73 -7.03
C LEU A 181 9.23 -34.29 -6.51
N VAL A 182 10.05 -34.09 -5.48
CA VAL A 182 10.51 -32.77 -5.06
C VAL A 182 11.88 -32.50 -5.68
N VAL A 183 11.99 -31.39 -6.42
CA VAL A 183 13.27 -30.88 -6.94
C VAL A 183 13.71 -29.74 -6.03
N ASP A 184 14.72 -29.97 -5.20
CA ASP A 184 15.25 -28.96 -4.29
C ASP A 184 16.41 -28.20 -4.92
N VAL A 185 16.24 -26.89 -5.11
CA VAL A 185 17.22 -26.00 -5.74
C VAL A 185 18.18 -25.45 -4.67
N VAL A 186 19.40 -25.97 -4.70
CA VAL A 186 20.46 -25.73 -3.71
C VAL A 186 21.52 -24.80 -4.29
N ASP A 187 21.83 -23.69 -3.62
CA ASP A 187 22.93 -22.80 -3.99
C ASP A 187 24.29 -23.39 -3.61
N ALA A 188 25.08 -23.75 -4.63
CA ALA A 188 26.42 -24.30 -4.50
C ALA A 188 27.39 -23.37 -3.72
N SER A 189 27.17 -22.06 -3.77
CA SER A 189 28.03 -21.08 -3.09
C SER A 189 27.83 -21.04 -1.57
N ASN A 190 26.72 -21.58 -1.07
CA ASN A 190 26.30 -21.63 0.33
C ASN A 190 25.70 -23.01 0.68
N LEU A 191 26.44 -24.07 0.37
CA LEU A 191 25.95 -25.46 0.37
C LEU A 191 25.37 -25.92 1.71
N ASP A 192 26.11 -25.75 2.81
CA ASP A 192 25.74 -26.25 4.15
C ASP A 192 24.33 -25.79 4.56
N ARG A 193 24.02 -24.53 4.27
CA ARG A 193 22.75 -23.92 4.65
C ARG A 193 21.58 -24.33 3.75
N ASN A 194 21.83 -24.64 2.49
CA ASN A 194 20.79 -25.08 1.57
C ASN A 194 20.43 -26.55 1.78
N LEU A 195 21.42 -27.39 2.16
CA LEU A 195 21.19 -28.80 2.45
C LEU A 195 20.32 -29.03 3.70
N TYR A 196 20.13 -28.02 4.56
CA TYR A 196 19.25 -28.12 5.72
C TYR A 196 17.80 -28.45 5.33
N LEU A 197 17.28 -27.79 4.29
CA LEU A 197 15.95 -28.08 3.76
C LEU A 197 15.89 -29.48 3.10
N ALA A 198 16.92 -29.85 2.33
CA ALA A 198 17.03 -31.17 1.72
C ALA A 198 17.00 -32.31 2.76
N VAL A 199 17.65 -32.12 3.92
CA VAL A 199 17.62 -33.08 5.03
C VAL A 199 16.20 -33.24 5.59
N GLN A 200 15.45 -32.15 5.73
CA GLN A 200 14.07 -32.23 6.21
C GLN A 200 13.12 -32.90 5.21
N PHE A 201 13.32 -32.73 3.89
CA PHE A 201 12.59 -33.51 2.89
C PHE A 201 12.93 -35.00 2.96
N LYS A 202 14.19 -35.35 3.25
CA LYS A 202 14.59 -36.74 3.50
C LYS A 202 13.94 -37.30 4.77
N GLU A 203 13.88 -36.55 5.86
CA GLU A 203 13.17 -36.96 7.09
C GLU A 203 11.67 -37.17 6.85
N LEU A 204 11.07 -36.40 5.93
CA LEU A 204 9.67 -36.58 5.51
C LEU A 204 9.48 -37.79 4.58
N GLY A 205 10.57 -38.29 3.97
CA GLY A 205 10.57 -39.47 3.10
C GLY A 205 10.17 -39.21 1.65
N VAL A 206 10.08 -37.95 1.24
CA VAL A 206 9.62 -37.60 -0.12
C VAL A 206 10.68 -37.97 -1.15
N PRO A 207 10.32 -38.49 -2.34
CA PRO A 207 11.25 -38.62 -3.45
C PRO A 207 11.90 -37.26 -3.73
N LEU A 208 13.23 -37.21 -3.63
CA LEU A 208 14.01 -35.98 -3.67
C LEU A 208 15.08 -36.02 -4.77
N LEU A 209 15.21 -34.91 -5.49
CA LEU A 209 16.29 -34.64 -6.43
C LEU A 209 16.90 -33.28 -6.11
N ILE A 210 18.22 -33.21 -6.02
CA ILE A 210 18.93 -31.96 -5.74
C ILE A 210 19.40 -31.32 -7.05
N ALA A 211 18.92 -30.11 -7.32
CA ALA A 211 19.40 -29.24 -8.38
C ALA A 211 20.47 -28.30 -7.82
N LEU A 212 21.74 -28.67 -7.95
CA LEU A 212 22.88 -27.91 -7.44
C LEU A 212 23.19 -26.74 -8.38
N ASN A 213 22.64 -25.57 -8.07
CA ASN A 213 22.66 -24.37 -8.90
C ASN A 213 23.77 -23.40 -8.47
N MET A 214 24.07 -22.42 -9.33
CA MET A 214 25.13 -21.41 -9.12
C MET A 214 26.55 -22.00 -9.00
N MET A 215 26.84 -23.05 -9.76
CA MET A 215 28.19 -23.64 -9.82
C MET A 215 29.26 -22.63 -10.29
N ASP A 216 28.90 -21.69 -11.15
CA ASP A 216 29.74 -20.57 -11.58
C ASP A 216 30.11 -19.63 -10.42
N LEU A 217 29.15 -19.32 -9.56
CA LEU A 217 29.40 -18.51 -8.36
C LEU A 217 30.26 -19.27 -7.34
N ALA A 218 30.04 -20.57 -7.17
CA ALA A 218 30.88 -21.40 -6.31
C ALA A 218 32.34 -21.43 -6.78
N GLU A 219 32.56 -21.66 -8.08
CA GLU A 219 33.90 -21.66 -8.69
C GLU A 219 34.59 -20.29 -8.53
N THR A 220 33.88 -19.20 -8.79
CA THR A 220 34.44 -17.85 -8.61
C THR A 220 34.75 -17.53 -7.15
N ARG A 221 34.13 -18.21 -6.17
CA ARG A 221 34.46 -18.13 -4.73
C ARG A 221 35.56 -19.11 -4.31
N GLY A 222 36.18 -19.83 -5.24
CA GLY A 222 37.20 -20.83 -4.94
C GLY A 222 36.64 -22.09 -4.28
N ILE A 223 35.34 -22.35 -4.40
CA ILE A 223 34.67 -23.55 -3.89
C ILE A 223 34.57 -24.55 -5.04
N SER A 224 35.15 -25.73 -4.85
CA SER A 224 35.02 -26.87 -5.75
C SER A 224 34.20 -27.95 -5.06
N ILE A 225 33.11 -28.38 -5.68
CA ILE A 225 32.18 -29.38 -5.14
C ILE A 225 32.16 -30.57 -6.09
N ASP A 226 32.26 -31.76 -5.53
CA ASP A 226 32.07 -33.03 -6.23
C ASP A 226 30.58 -33.45 -6.17
N PRO A 227 29.81 -33.33 -7.28
CA PRO A 227 28.39 -33.64 -7.28
C PRO A 227 28.10 -35.15 -7.15
N GLU A 228 28.99 -36.01 -7.64
CA GLU A 228 28.80 -37.46 -7.59
C GLU A 228 28.98 -37.97 -6.17
N GLU A 229 30.02 -37.50 -5.47
CA GLU A 229 30.24 -37.83 -4.06
C GLU A 229 29.13 -37.25 -3.17
N LEU A 230 28.65 -36.04 -3.45
CA LEU A 230 27.49 -35.47 -2.74
C LEU A 230 26.24 -36.32 -2.97
N SER A 231 26.01 -36.80 -4.20
CA SER A 231 24.88 -37.67 -4.53
C SER A 231 24.95 -39.00 -3.76
N ARG A 232 26.15 -39.60 -3.68
CA ARG A 232 26.39 -40.85 -2.93
C ARG A 232 26.15 -40.68 -1.43
N LEU A 233 26.67 -39.62 -0.82
CA LEU A 233 26.55 -39.36 0.61
C LEU A 233 25.12 -38.96 1.02
N MET A 234 24.45 -38.17 0.19
CA MET A 234 23.05 -37.79 0.43
C MET A 234 22.07 -38.88 0.05
N GLY A 235 22.47 -39.90 -0.73
CA GLY A 235 21.58 -40.96 -1.19
C GLY A 235 20.49 -40.49 -2.15
N VAL A 236 20.67 -39.31 -2.77
CA VAL A 236 19.72 -38.70 -3.71
C VAL A 236 20.45 -38.19 -4.94
N PRO A 237 19.83 -38.19 -6.14
CA PRO A 237 20.47 -37.67 -7.34
C PRO A 237 20.80 -36.17 -7.22
N VAL A 238 22.02 -35.79 -7.58
CA VAL A 238 22.49 -34.39 -7.59
C VAL A 238 22.85 -33.99 -9.01
N ILE A 239 22.25 -32.92 -9.53
CA ILE A 239 22.51 -32.40 -10.87
C ILE A 239 23.18 -31.02 -10.78
N PRO A 240 24.46 -30.86 -11.18
CA PRO A 240 25.13 -29.57 -11.21
C PRO A 240 24.62 -28.72 -12.39
N MET A 241 24.36 -27.43 -12.13
CA MET A 241 23.78 -26.53 -13.13
C MET A 241 24.08 -25.04 -12.92
N VAL A 242 23.85 -24.26 -13.98
CA VAL A 242 23.87 -22.79 -13.98
C VAL A 242 22.60 -22.31 -14.67
N ALA A 243 21.56 -22.01 -13.89
CA ALA A 243 20.22 -21.69 -14.40
C ALA A 243 20.21 -20.49 -15.36
N ARG A 244 20.98 -19.43 -15.05
CA ARG A 244 21.04 -18.21 -15.86
C ARG A 244 21.57 -18.43 -17.28
N SER A 245 22.45 -19.42 -17.46
CA SER A 245 23.01 -19.79 -18.76
C SER A 245 22.32 -21.00 -19.38
N ASN A 246 21.20 -21.46 -18.79
CA ASN A 246 20.46 -22.65 -19.21
C ASN A 246 21.32 -23.94 -19.27
N LYS A 247 22.44 -23.97 -18.54
CA LYS A 247 23.35 -25.12 -18.49
C LYS A 247 22.86 -26.10 -17.42
N GLY A 248 22.65 -27.36 -17.79
CA GLY A 248 22.23 -28.43 -16.87
C GLY A 248 20.72 -28.67 -16.78
N ILE A 249 19.87 -27.76 -17.29
CA ILE A 249 18.40 -27.90 -17.26
C ILE A 249 17.91 -29.15 -18.01
N LYS A 250 18.48 -29.45 -19.17
CA LYS A 250 18.10 -30.68 -19.92
C LYS A 250 18.43 -31.95 -19.13
N LYS A 251 19.61 -31.99 -18.48
CA LYS A 251 20.02 -33.12 -17.62
C LYS A 251 19.11 -33.25 -16.39
N LEU A 252 18.70 -32.12 -15.81
CA LEU A 252 17.73 -32.07 -14.72
C LEU A 252 16.40 -32.71 -15.15
N LEU A 253 15.82 -32.27 -16.27
CA LEU A 253 14.57 -32.83 -16.79
C LEU A 253 14.68 -34.31 -17.16
N ASP A 254 15.82 -34.73 -17.71
CA ASP A 254 16.09 -36.14 -17.99
C ASP A 254 16.03 -36.98 -16.70
N LYS A 255 16.65 -36.49 -15.62
CA LYS A 255 16.66 -37.18 -14.32
C LYS A 255 15.32 -37.11 -13.61
N VAL A 256 14.56 -36.02 -13.77
CA VAL A 256 13.18 -35.90 -13.26
C VAL A 256 12.29 -36.98 -13.85
N VAL A 257 12.34 -37.23 -15.16
CA VAL A 257 11.57 -38.30 -15.81
C VAL A 257 12.04 -39.67 -15.34
N GLU A 258 13.35 -39.86 -15.14
CA GLU A 258 13.90 -41.14 -14.67
C GLU A 258 13.46 -41.46 -13.23
N VAL A 259 13.51 -40.48 -12.33
CA VAL A 259 13.19 -40.67 -10.91
C VAL A 259 11.68 -40.64 -10.68
N GLY A 260 10.96 -39.68 -11.28
CA GLY A 260 9.52 -39.51 -11.09
C GLY A 260 8.66 -40.63 -11.68
N THR A 261 9.21 -41.46 -12.57
CA THR A 261 8.49 -42.64 -13.09
C THR A 261 8.72 -43.91 -12.25
N GLN A 262 9.68 -43.90 -11.33
CA GLN A 262 9.85 -44.99 -10.37
C GLN A 262 8.81 -44.79 -9.27
N ALA A 263 7.78 -45.65 -9.22
CA ALA A 263 6.83 -45.64 -8.11
C ALA A 263 7.58 -46.00 -6.82
N ARG A 264 7.90 -44.98 -6.00
CA ARG A 264 8.52 -45.16 -4.70
C ARG A 264 7.53 -44.74 -3.63
N GLU A 265 7.31 -45.62 -2.67
CA GLU A 265 6.71 -45.23 -1.41
C GLU A 265 7.62 -44.22 -0.72
N TRP A 266 7.03 -43.35 0.10
CA TRP A 266 7.82 -42.40 0.87
C TRP A 266 8.62 -43.16 1.92
N GLU A 267 9.94 -43.05 1.87
CA GLU A 267 10.87 -43.73 2.77
C GLU A 267 11.60 -42.70 3.63
N PRO A 268 11.14 -42.46 4.87
CA PRO A 268 11.76 -41.51 5.78
C PRO A 268 13.21 -41.88 6.10
N ALA A 269 14.13 -40.93 5.95
CA ALA A 269 15.50 -41.11 6.38
C ALA A 269 15.59 -41.10 7.92
N VAL A 270 16.26 -42.11 8.47
CA VAL A 270 16.53 -42.19 9.91
C VAL A 270 17.83 -41.47 10.23
N ILE A 271 17.71 -40.30 10.85
CA ILE A 271 18.83 -39.53 11.42
C ILE A 271 18.80 -39.71 12.94
N THR A 272 19.97 -39.86 13.54
CA THR A 272 20.16 -39.94 14.99
C THR A 272 20.44 -38.54 15.56
N TYR A 273 19.74 -38.18 16.64
CA TYR A 273 19.90 -36.91 17.34
C TYR A 273 20.52 -37.07 18.73
N GLY A 274 21.18 -38.21 18.96
CA GLY A 274 21.71 -38.59 20.26
C GLY A 274 20.68 -39.36 21.11
N ARG A 275 21.18 -40.01 22.16
CA ARG A 275 20.43 -41.01 22.92
C ARG A 275 19.16 -40.45 23.57
N ASP A 276 19.23 -39.24 24.13
CA ASP A 276 18.14 -38.64 24.89
C ASP A 276 16.93 -38.31 23.99
N ILE A 277 17.21 -37.80 22.79
CA ILE A 277 16.19 -37.48 21.79
C ILE A 277 15.71 -38.75 21.10
N ASP A 278 16.62 -39.62 20.66
CA ASP A 278 16.25 -40.84 19.94
C ASP A 278 15.38 -41.78 20.78
N GLN A 279 15.65 -41.90 22.08
CA GLN A 279 14.79 -42.68 22.99
C GLN A 279 13.38 -42.09 23.05
N SER A 280 13.28 -40.76 23.18
CA SER A 280 12.00 -40.05 23.22
C SER A 280 11.25 -40.16 21.89
N LEU A 281 11.97 -40.11 20.76
CA LEU A 281 11.40 -40.29 19.43
C LEU A 281 10.80 -41.68 19.26
N THR A 282 11.48 -42.75 19.71
CA THR A 282 10.95 -44.12 19.64
C THR A 282 9.69 -44.26 20.49
N GLU A 283 9.68 -43.72 21.72
CA GLU A 283 8.48 -43.74 22.59
C GLU A 283 7.28 -43.01 21.93
N ILE A 284 7.51 -41.86 21.30
CA ILE A 284 6.46 -41.11 20.61
C ILE A 284 6.02 -41.84 19.33
N GLU A 285 6.96 -42.40 18.58
CA GLU A 285 6.69 -43.15 17.34
C GLU A 285 5.78 -44.35 17.58
N GLU A 286 5.99 -45.12 18.66
CA GLU A 286 5.12 -46.23 19.06
C GLU A 286 3.69 -45.75 19.38
N ILE A 287 3.54 -44.59 20.03
CA ILE A 287 2.22 -44.01 20.34
C ILE A 287 1.52 -43.53 19.07
N VAL A 288 2.26 -42.89 18.16
CA VAL A 288 1.69 -42.40 16.89
C VAL A 288 1.30 -43.57 15.99
N GLN A 289 2.08 -44.65 15.93
CA GLN A 289 1.74 -45.84 15.14
C GLN A 289 0.53 -46.62 15.71
N SER A 290 0.32 -46.56 17.03
CA SER A 290 -0.82 -47.21 17.69
C SER A 290 -2.09 -46.35 17.73
N SER A 291 -2.07 -45.14 17.18
CA SER A 291 -3.19 -44.20 17.16
C SER A 291 -3.47 -43.64 15.75
N GLU A 292 -4.61 -42.97 15.55
CA GLU A 292 -4.93 -42.28 14.28
C GLU A 292 -4.40 -40.83 14.24
N VAL A 293 -3.47 -40.47 15.14
CA VAL A 293 -2.92 -39.11 15.27
C VAL A 293 -2.25 -38.67 13.96
N GLY A 294 -2.75 -37.59 13.37
CA GLY A 294 -2.24 -37.06 12.09
C GLY A 294 -2.72 -37.80 10.83
N GLY A 295 -3.62 -38.78 10.98
CA GLY A 295 -4.38 -39.41 9.91
C GLY A 295 -3.56 -39.97 8.76
N ASN A 296 -2.58 -40.86 9.00
CA ASN A 296 -1.71 -41.52 8.00
C ASN A 296 -1.05 -40.61 6.93
N LYS A 297 -1.13 -39.28 7.09
CA LYS A 297 -0.63 -38.31 6.12
C LYS A 297 0.86 -38.11 6.27
N TYR A 298 1.35 -38.10 7.50
CA TYR A 298 2.75 -37.88 7.86
C TYR A 298 3.40 -39.18 8.36
N PRO A 299 4.70 -39.37 8.12
CA PRO A 299 5.45 -40.44 8.77
C PRO A 299 5.48 -40.27 10.29
N ALA A 300 5.36 -41.38 11.03
CA ALA A 300 5.30 -41.38 12.49
C ALA A 300 6.54 -40.73 13.13
N ARG A 301 7.74 -41.09 12.66
CA ARG A 301 9.00 -40.50 13.12
C ARG A 301 9.08 -38.99 12.87
N TRP A 302 8.58 -38.51 11.74
CA TRP A 302 8.57 -37.08 11.42
C TRP A 302 7.63 -36.31 12.35
N LEU A 303 6.44 -36.86 12.65
CA LEU A 303 5.53 -36.30 13.65
C LEU A 303 6.19 -36.24 15.04
N ALA A 304 6.90 -37.30 15.43
CA ALA A 304 7.62 -37.34 16.71
C ALA A 304 8.68 -36.23 16.81
N ILE A 305 9.46 -36.01 15.74
CA ILE A 305 10.43 -34.91 15.66
C ILE A 305 9.72 -33.56 15.86
N LYS A 306 8.61 -33.32 15.15
CA LYS A 306 7.86 -32.06 15.26
C LYS A 306 7.18 -31.85 16.60
N CYS A 307 6.79 -32.92 17.30
CA CYS A 307 6.29 -32.83 18.66
C CYS A 307 7.37 -32.38 19.64
N LEU A 308 8.61 -32.87 19.48
CA LEU A 308 9.76 -32.45 20.30
C LEU A 308 10.25 -31.03 19.97
N GLU A 309 10.15 -30.62 18.70
CA GLU A 309 10.41 -29.23 18.27
C GLU A 309 9.31 -28.25 18.73
N GLY A 310 8.16 -28.73 19.23
CA GLY A 310 7.06 -27.86 19.68
C GLY A 310 6.28 -27.18 18.54
N ASP A 311 6.17 -27.82 17.37
CA ASP A 311 5.47 -27.23 16.21
C ASP A 311 3.97 -27.01 16.49
N SER A 312 3.55 -25.75 16.50
CA SER A 312 2.18 -25.35 16.86
C SER A 312 1.07 -25.98 16.00
N GLN A 313 1.30 -26.28 14.72
CA GLN A 313 0.29 -26.92 13.87
C GLN A 313 0.16 -28.41 14.21
N ILE A 314 1.28 -29.07 14.50
CA ILE A 314 1.29 -30.48 14.89
C ILE A 314 0.71 -30.66 16.30
N LEU A 315 1.04 -29.78 17.24
CA LEU A 315 0.45 -29.78 18.58
C LEU A 315 -1.07 -29.60 18.53
N GLY A 316 -1.59 -28.77 17.60
CA GLY A 316 -3.03 -28.63 17.38
C GLY A 316 -3.72 -29.91 16.89
N PHE A 317 -3.00 -30.84 16.23
CA PHE A 317 -3.55 -32.15 15.90
C PHE A 317 -3.66 -33.06 17.12
N LEU A 318 -2.78 -32.90 18.12
CA LEU A 318 -2.81 -33.66 19.37
C LEU A 318 -4.00 -33.27 20.26
N GLU A 319 -4.50 -32.04 20.14
CA GLU A 319 -5.70 -31.60 20.87
C GLU A 319 -6.97 -32.37 20.46
N ASN A 320 -7.02 -32.89 19.22
CA ASN A 320 -8.16 -33.65 18.72
C ASN A 320 -8.21 -35.09 19.26
N GLU A 321 -7.10 -35.60 19.82
CA GLU A 321 -6.95 -36.96 20.35
C GLU A 321 -6.34 -36.91 21.77
N PRO A 322 -7.13 -36.51 22.78
CA PRO A 322 -6.61 -36.09 24.09
C PRO A 322 -5.86 -37.18 24.88
N GLU A 323 -6.18 -38.46 24.67
CA GLU A 323 -5.51 -39.57 25.38
C GLU A 323 -4.07 -39.77 24.89
N SER A 324 -3.89 -39.92 23.58
CA SER A 324 -2.56 -40.03 22.94
C SER A 324 -1.79 -38.71 23.04
N GLY A 325 -2.47 -37.58 22.83
CA GLY A 325 -1.90 -36.23 22.96
C GLY A 325 -1.29 -35.97 24.33
N SER A 326 -2.00 -36.28 25.41
CA SER A 326 -1.49 -36.09 26.78
C SER A 326 -0.27 -36.96 27.09
N ARG A 327 -0.20 -38.19 26.53
CA ARG A 327 0.98 -39.06 26.69
C ARG A 327 2.20 -38.48 25.97
N ILE A 328 2.03 -38.01 24.73
CA ILE A 328 3.10 -37.39 23.94
C ILE A 328 3.57 -36.10 24.60
N GLU A 329 2.66 -35.25 25.07
CA GLU A 329 2.99 -34.00 25.76
C GLU A 329 3.81 -34.24 27.03
N LYS A 330 3.50 -35.29 27.81
CA LYS A 330 4.30 -35.71 28.97
C LYS A 330 5.71 -36.11 28.59
N ILE A 331 5.88 -36.85 27.49
CA ILE A 331 7.20 -37.24 26.97
C ILE A 331 7.97 -35.99 26.54
N CYS A 332 7.38 -35.13 25.71
CA CYS A 332 8.02 -33.88 25.27
C CYS A 332 8.44 -33.00 26.45
N THR A 333 7.57 -32.83 27.46
CA THR A 333 7.87 -32.03 28.66
C THR A 333 8.99 -32.64 29.49
N ARG A 334 9.01 -33.97 29.64
CA ARG A 334 10.07 -34.70 30.36
C ARG A 334 11.41 -34.53 29.64
N THR A 335 11.44 -34.73 28.33
CA THR A 335 12.64 -34.62 27.50
C THR A 335 13.16 -33.18 27.47
N ALA A 336 12.28 -32.20 27.28
CA ALA A 336 12.65 -30.78 27.35
C ALA A 336 13.27 -30.43 28.70
N LYS A 337 12.63 -30.81 29.83
CA LYS A 337 13.20 -30.58 31.16
C LYS A 337 14.58 -31.23 31.34
N HIS A 338 14.74 -32.47 30.88
CA HIS A 338 16.01 -33.18 30.98
C HIS A 338 17.13 -32.50 30.19
N ILE A 339 16.87 -32.16 28.92
CA ILE A 339 17.83 -31.48 28.04
C ILE A 339 18.17 -30.10 28.60
N THR A 340 17.19 -29.30 29.00
CA THR A 340 17.45 -27.98 29.58
C THR A 340 18.24 -28.06 30.89
N SER A 341 18.02 -29.09 31.72
CA SER A 341 18.77 -29.28 32.96
C SER A 341 20.21 -29.78 32.77
N THR A 342 20.49 -30.48 31.67
CA THR A 342 21.78 -31.17 31.45
C THR A 342 22.67 -30.43 30.46
N LEU A 343 22.08 -29.85 29.42
CA LEU A 343 22.75 -29.24 28.27
C LEU A 343 22.49 -27.73 28.16
N GLU A 344 21.66 -27.16 29.04
CA GLU A 344 21.26 -25.74 29.02
C GLU A 344 20.62 -25.28 27.70
N GLU A 345 20.05 -26.21 26.92
CA GLU A 345 19.47 -25.96 25.60
C GLU A 345 18.04 -26.51 25.50
N GLU A 346 17.33 -26.19 24.42
CA GLU A 346 16.02 -26.76 24.10
C GLU A 346 16.14 -27.92 23.08
N PRO A 347 15.20 -28.89 23.07
CA PRO A 347 15.23 -30.01 22.12
C PRO A 347 15.33 -29.57 20.66
N GLU A 348 14.65 -28.49 20.28
CA GLU A 348 14.71 -27.91 18.92
C GLU A 348 16.15 -27.53 18.53
N GLY A 349 16.88 -26.87 19.44
CA GLY A 349 18.27 -26.46 19.23
C GLY A 349 19.18 -27.67 19.01
N ILE A 350 19.05 -28.70 19.85
CA ILE A 350 19.82 -29.94 19.71
C ILE A 350 19.51 -30.63 18.37
N ILE A 351 18.23 -30.78 17.99
CA ILE A 351 17.85 -31.39 16.70
C ILE A 351 18.48 -30.62 15.53
N ALA A 352 18.44 -29.29 15.57
CA ALA A 352 19.05 -28.46 14.54
C ALA A 352 20.58 -28.65 14.48
N ASP A 353 21.27 -28.71 15.61
CA ASP A 353 22.71 -28.95 15.70
C ASP A 353 23.11 -30.30 15.10
N TYR A 354 22.36 -31.37 15.39
CA TYR A 354 22.62 -32.69 14.81
C TYR A 354 22.36 -32.72 13.29
N ARG A 355 21.33 -32.02 12.78
CA ARG A 355 21.13 -31.86 11.33
C ARG A 355 22.32 -31.14 10.69
N TYR A 356 22.79 -30.04 11.28
CA TYR A 356 23.99 -29.34 10.80
C TYR A 356 25.26 -30.18 10.92
N GLY A 357 25.37 -31.00 11.96
CA GLY A 357 26.44 -31.99 12.13
C GLY A 357 26.45 -33.01 11.00
N TYR A 358 25.29 -33.58 10.65
CA TYR A 358 25.12 -34.48 9.51
C TYR A 358 25.55 -33.81 8.19
N ILE A 359 25.06 -32.59 7.94
CA ILE A 359 25.38 -31.83 6.73
C ILE A 359 26.87 -31.53 6.65
N THR A 360 27.47 -31.04 7.73
CA THR A 360 28.91 -30.73 7.79
C THR A 360 29.75 -31.99 7.55
N GLY A 361 29.30 -33.14 8.06
CA GLY A 361 29.93 -34.43 7.79
C GLY A 361 29.90 -34.82 6.31
N VAL A 362 28.79 -34.53 5.61
CA VAL A 362 28.65 -34.72 4.16
C VAL A 362 29.51 -33.73 3.39
N THR A 363 29.40 -32.43 3.67
CA THR A 363 30.07 -31.39 2.89
C THR A 363 31.58 -31.42 3.04
N LYS A 364 32.10 -31.78 4.21
CA LYS A 364 33.56 -31.96 4.42
C LYS A 364 34.19 -32.98 3.49
N LYS A 365 33.43 -33.97 2.98
CA LYS A 365 33.92 -35.00 2.07
C LYS A 365 33.81 -34.62 0.59
N CYS A 366 32.83 -33.80 0.22
CA CYS A 366 32.58 -33.43 -1.18
C CYS A 366 33.02 -32.01 -1.56
N LEU A 367 33.42 -31.17 -0.59
CA LEU A 367 33.73 -29.76 -0.80
C LEU A 367 35.20 -29.45 -0.51
N LYS A 368 35.88 -28.79 -1.46
CA LYS A 368 37.23 -28.25 -1.32
C LYS A 368 37.19 -26.72 -1.43
N ARG A 369 37.74 -26.00 -0.45
CA ARG A 369 37.87 -24.52 -0.48
C ARG A 369 39.32 -24.16 -0.79
N LYS A 370 39.56 -23.40 -1.87
CA LYS A 370 40.84 -22.70 -2.06
C LYS A 370 40.87 -21.53 -1.07
N ILE A 371 41.83 -21.56 -0.14
CA ILE A 371 42.07 -20.49 0.82
C ILE A 371 42.75 -19.35 0.06
N GLU A 372 41.99 -18.58 -0.71
CA GLU A 372 42.43 -17.25 -1.16
C GLU A 372 41.54 -16.21 -0.51
N SER A 373 42.18 -15.43 0.36
CA SER A 373 41.65 -14.34 1.16
C SER A 373 40.91 -13.32 0.29
N ARG A 374 39.59 -13.41 0.23
CA ARG A 374 38.76 -12.27 -0.16
C ARG A 374 38.30 -11.55 1.09
N LEU A 375 39.09 -10.58 1.53
CA LEU A 375 38.50 -9.36 2.06
C LEU A 375 37.71 -8.75 0.89
N ASN A 376 36.42 -9.08 0.78
CA ASN A 376 35.59 -8.55 -0.30
C ASN A 376 35.47 -7.04 -0.11
N LEU A 377 35.44 -6.26 -1.19
CA LEU A 377 35.11 -4.82 -1.14
C LEU A 377 33.86 -4.55 -0.28
N SER A 378 32.90 -5.48 -0.30
CA SER A 378 31.72 -5.52 0.57
C SER A 378 32.05 -5.44 2.07
N ASP A 379 33.04 -6.20 2.54
CA ASP A 379 33.41 -6.28 3.97
C ASP A 379 34.05 -4.96 4.44
N HIS A 380 34.77 -4.28 3.55
CA HIS A 380 35.32 -2.96 3.83
C HIS A 380 34.21 -1.90 3.95
N PHE A 381 33.25 -1.90 3.01
CA PHE A 381 32.08 -1.03 3.08
C PHE A 381 31.24 -1.31 4.32
N ASP A 382 30.98 -2.57 4.65
CA ASP A 382 30.20 -2.94 5.83
C ASP A 382 30.90 -2.50 7.11
N ARG A 383 32.24 -2.61 7.23
CA ARG A 383 32.98 -2.08 8.40
C ARG A 383 32.77 -0.59 8.64
N ILE A 384 32.61 0.20 7.58
CA ILE A 384 32.36 1.65 7.66
C ILE A 384 30.87 1.92 7.91
N LEU A 385 30.00 1.28 7.14
CA LEU A 385 28.55 1.54 7.12
C LEU A 385 27.82 0.97 8.33
N THR A 386 28.32 -0.10 8.94
CA THR A 386 27.74 -0.68 10.18
C THR A 386 28.41 -0.18 11.44
N ASN A 387 29.32 0.79 11.34
CA ASN A 387 29.93 1.41 12.51
C ASN A 387 28.88 2.17 13.33
N ARG A 388 28.99 2.10 14.67
CA ARG A 388 28.03 2.69 15.62
C ARG A 388 27.81 4.20 15.43
N ILE A 389 28.83 4.95 14.99
CA ILE A 389 28.77 6.41 14.85
C ILE A 389 28.84 6.82 13.37
N LEU A 390 29.79 6.25 12.62
CA LEU A 390 29.95 6.56 11.19
C LEU A 390 28.76 6.06 10.36
N GLY A 391 28.15 4.93 10.71
CA GLY A 391 26.98 4.38 10.01
C GLY A 391 25.79 5.34 10.00
N PRO A 392 25.28 5.79 11.17
CA PRO A 392 24.18 6.74 11.24
C PRO A 392 24.49 8.07 10.55
N LEU A 393 25.72 8.57 10.68
CA LEU A 393 26.15 9.80 10.02
C LEU A 393 26.11 9.68 8.49
N ILE A 394 26.67 8.59 7.95
CA ILE A 394 26.63 8.30 6.51
C ILE A 394 25.20 8.11 6.03
N MET A 395 24.35 7.43 6.80
CA MET A 395 22.93 7.28 6.48
C MET A 395 22.24 8.65 6.36
N VAL A 396 22.44 9.56 7.32
CA VAL A 396 21.88 10.91 7.24
C VAL A 396 22.40 11.66 6.02
N LEU A 397 23.69 11.52 5.70
CA LEU A 397 24.31 12.14 4.52
C LEU A 397 23.74 11.58 3.20
N VAL A 398 23.60 10.27 3.09
CA VAL A 398 23.01 9.61 1.91
C VAL A 398 21.55 10.02 1.73
N LEU A 399 20.76 10.01 2.81
CA LEU A 399 19.38 10.46 2.77
C LEU A 399 19.30 11.94 2.38
N TYR A 400 20.11 12.80 2.98
CA TYR A 400 20.19 14.21 2.62
C TYR A 400 20.53 14.40 1.13
N GLY A 401 21.51 13.65 0.61
CA GLY A 401 21.88 13.68 -0.81
C GLY A 401 20.71 13.28 -1.73
N ILE A 402 20.02 12.19 -1.39
CA ILE A 402 18.83 11.73 -2.12
C ILE A 402 17.74 12.81 -2.15
N TYR A 403 17.42 13.43 -1.02
CA TYR A 403 16.40 14.47 -0.96
C TYR A 403 16.84 15.74 -1.70
N SER A 404 18.09 16.18 -1.48
CA SER A 404 18.63 17.37 -2.14
C SER A 404 18.56 17.23 -3.66
N ILE A 405 18.94 16.07 -4.20
CA ILE A 405 18.85 15.79 -5.63
C ILE A 405 17.39 15.72 -6.06
N THR A 406 16.54 15.02 -5.31
CA THR A 406 15.12 14.85 -5.66
C THR A 406 14.41 16.19 -5.77
N PHE A 407 14.55 17.08 -4.77
CA PHE A 407 13.91 18.39 -4.79
C PHE A 407 14.50 19.30 -5.88
N TYR A 408 15.82 19.43 -5.93
CA TYR A 408 16.49 20.30 -6.90
C TYR A 408 16.18 19.91 -8.35
N VAL A 409 16.23 18.61 -8.67
CA VAL A 409 15.95 18.11 -10.02
C VAL A 409 14.45 18.17 -10.35
N SER A 410 13.57 17.99 -9.36
CA SER A 410 12.12 18.01 -9.58
C SER A 410 11.51 19.40 -9.75
N GLU A 411 12.14 20.46 -9.26
CA GLU A 411 11.58 21.82 -9.23
C GLU A 411 11.19 22.31 -10.63
N ALA A 412 12.07 22.18 -11.62
CA ALA A 412 11.81 22.61 -12.98
C ALA A 412 10.67 21.81 -13.67
N PRO A 413 10.66 20.45 -13.62
CA PRO A 413 9.52 19.66 -14.11
C PRO A 413 8.19 19.96 -13.43
N VAL A 414 8.18 20.22 -12.11
CA VAL A 414 6.97 20.59 -11.37
C VAL A 414 6.42 21.91 -11.90
N TYR A 415 7.27 22.94 -12.04
CA TYR A 415 6.86 24.24 -12.57
C TYR A 415 6.30 24.14 -14.00
N TRP A 416 6.90 23.29 -14.84
CA TRP A 416 6.41 23.08 -16.20
C TRP A 416 4.99 22.49 -16.22
N LEU A 417 4.73 21.49 -15.37
CA LEU A 417 3.40 20.89 -15.25
C LEU A 417 2.38 21.89 -14.67
N GLU A 418 2.73 22.63 -13.63
CA GLU A 418 1.84 23.67 -13.07
C GLU A 418 1.49 24.73 -14.13
N SER A 419 2.47 25.17 -14.91
CA SER A 419 2.28 26.10 -16.03
C SER A 419 1.36 25.51 -17.10
N LEU A 420 1.50 24.22 -17.43
CA LEU A 420 0.63 23.52 -18.37
C LEU A 420 -0.84 23.51 -17.89
N PHE A 421 -1.08 23.21 -16.61
CA PHE A 421 -2.43 23.27 -16.03
C PHE A 421 -2.97 24.70 -15.98
N GLY A 422 -2.11 25.70 -15.74
CA GLY A 422 -2.46 27.11 -15.83
C GLY A 422 -2.93 27.51 -17.24
N LEU A 423 -2.23 27.04 -18.29
CA LEU A 423 -2.62 27.28 -19.68
C LEU A 423 -3.95 26.60 -20.02
N LEU A 424 -4.17 25.37 -19.55
CA LEU A 424 -5.45 24.66 -19.71
C LEU A 424 -6.60 25.41 -19.05
N LYS A 425 -6.39 25.95 -17.84
CA LYS A 425 -7.39 26.75 -17.11
C LYS A 425 -7.79 28.02 -17.87
N GLN A 426 -6.80 28.73 -18.42
CA GLN A 426 -7.05 29.92 -19.23
C GLN A 426 -7.78 29.58 -20.53
N GLY A 427 -7.34 28.52 -21.23
CA GLY A 427 -7.98 28.04 -22.46
C GLY A 427 -9.45 27.68 -22.26
N VAL A 428 -9.78 26.93 -21.22
CA VAL A 428 -11.18 26.60 -20.88
C VAL A 428 -11.99 27.84 -20.54
N SER A 429 -11.39 28.81 -19.86
CA SER A 429 -12.09 30.03 -19.44
C SER A 429 -12.42 31.00 -20.59
N LEU A 430 -11.74 30.87 -21.72
CA LEU A 430 -12.02 31.63 -22.95
C LEU A 430 -13.12 30.97 -23.80
N VAL A 431 -13.22 29.63 -23.76
CA VAL A 431 -14.17 28.87 -24.59
C VAL A 431 -15.53 28.68 -23.89
N ILE A 432 -15.54 28.49 -22.58
CA ILE A 432 -16.77 28.20 -21.81
C ILE A 432 -17.24 29.45 -21.06
N PRO A 433 -18.50 29.88 -21.24
CA PRO A 433 -19.03 31.06 -20.55
C PRO A 433 -19.16 30.86 -19.04
N ALA A 434 -19.16 32.00 -18.32
CA ALA A 434 -19.30 32.06 -16.86
C ALA A 434 -20.54 31.31 -16.36
N GLY A 435 -20.32 30.19 -15.66
CA GLY A 435 -21.38 29.36 -15.12
C GLY A 435 -20.86 28.15 -14.34
N ASN A 436 -21.80 27.31 -13.88
CA ASN A 436 -21.47 26.11 -13.09
C ASN A 436 -20.61 25.12 -13.88
N LEU A 437 -20.78 25.02 -15.20
CA LEU A 437 -20.00 24.12 -16.05
C LEU A 437 -18.52 24.55 -16.14
N GLN A 438 -18.28 25.85 -16.38
CA GLN A 438 -16.92 26.39 -16.35
C GLN A 438 -16.28 26.19 -14.97
N SER A 439 -17.03 26.47 -13.89
CA SER A 439 -16.53 26.29 -12.52
C SER A 439 -16.21 24.83 -12.20
N LEU A 440 -17.03 23.86 -12.64
CA LEU A 440 -16.76 22.44 -12.45
C LEU A 440 -15.47 22.02 -13.17
N ILE A 441 -15.30 22.42 -14.43
CA ILE A 441 -14.13 22.01 -15.22
C ILE A 441 -12.87 22.70 -14.69
N VAL A 442 -12.93 24.01 -14.42
CA VAL A 442 -11.78 24.78 -13.94
C VAL A 442 -11.45 24.44 -12.49
N SER A 443 -12.39 24.61 -11.56
CA SER A 443 -12.14 24.47 -10.12
C SER A 443 -12.31 23.05 -9.59
N GLY A 444 -13.16 22.23 -10.21
CA GLY A 444 -13.34 20.83 -9.80
C GLY A 444 -12.32 19.88 -10.46
N VAL A 445 -12.17 19.96 -11.77
CA VAL A 445 -11.35 19.01 -12.55
C VAL A 445 -9.91 19.49 -12.72
N ILE A 446 -9.68 20.67 -13.31
CA ILE A 446 -8.33 21.15 -13.64
C ILE A 446 -7.56 21.51 -12.38
N ASP A 447 -8.10 22.32 -11.48
CA ASP A 447 -7.44 22.68 -10.22
C ASP A 447 -7.24 21.43 -9.33
N GLY A 448 -8.21 20.51 -9.32
CA GLY A 448 -8.14 19.25 -8.57
C GLY A 448 -7.06 18.29 -9.10
N MET A 449 -7.02 18.05 -10.42
CA MET A 449 -6.01 17.21 -11.07
C MET A 449 -4.64 17.86 -11.10
N GLY A 450 -4.57 19.18 -11.31
CA GLY A 450 -3.33 19.95 -11.33
C GLY A 450 -2.60 19.90 -10.00
N GLY A 451 -3.35 19.98 -8.89
CA GLY A 451 -2.77 19.82 -7.55
C GLY A 451 -2.11 18.46 -7.33
N VAL A 452 -2.66 17.38 -7.89
CA VAL A 452 -2.13 16.01 -7.70
C VAL A 452 -1.03 15.67 -8.71
N LEU A 453 -1.27 15.97 -9.98
CA LEU A 453 -0.37 15.64 -11.08
C LEU A 453 0.84 16.58 -11.11
N GLY A 454 0.74 17.79 -10.56
CA GLY A 454 1.87 18.70 -10.40
C GLY A 454 3.03 18.08 -9.63
N PHE A 455 2.76 17.23 -8.63
CA PHE A 455 3.80 16.57 -7.82
C PHE A 455 4.35 15.26 -8.43
N VAL A 456 3.85 14.82 -9.57
CA VAL A 456 4.29 13.55 -10.19
C VAL A 456 5.81 13.52 -10.45
N PRO A 457 6.47 14.57 -10.94
CA PRO A 457 7.92 14.54 -11.15
C PRO A 457 8.70 14.33 -9.84
N LEU A 458 8.31 15.02 -8.77
CA LEU A 458 8.91 14.85 -7.44
C LEU A 458 8.80 13.38 -6.99
N ILE A 459 7.61 12.78 -7.12
CA ILE A 459 7.36 11.37 -6.77
C ILE A 459 8.20 10.42 -7.63
N MET A 460 8.34 10.71 -8.93
CA MET A 460 9.14 9.91 -9.86
C MET A 460 10.62 9.90 -9.47
N PHE A 461 11.23 11.05 -9.20
CA PHE A 461 12.62 11.13 -8.75
C PHE A 461 12.83 10.51 -7.36
N MET A 462 11.83 10.63 -6.47
CA MET A 462 11.85 9.92 -5.19
C MET A 462 11.85 8.40 -5.38
N PHE A 463 11.01 7.87 -6.28
CA PHE A 463 11.00 6.44 -6.59
C PHE A 463 12.30 5.95 -7.21
N LEU A 464 12.92 6.76 -8.06
CA LEU A 464 14.24 6.47 -8.63
C LEU A 464 15.29 6.32 -7.53
N ALA A 465 15.33 7.26 -6.58
CA ALA A 465 16.28 7.20 -5.48
C ALA A 465 16.04 6.00 -4.54
N ILE A 466 14.77 5.67 -4.25
CA ILE A 466 14.42 4.47 -3.48
C ILE A 466 14.87 3.22 -4.23
N ALA A 467 14.64 3.13 -5.53
CA ALA A 467 15.07 1.99 -6.35
C ALA A 467 16.60 1.82 -6.32
N VAL A 468 17.37 2.91 -6.34
CA VAL A 468 18.83 2.88 -6.20
C VAL A 468 19.26 2.33 -4.83
N MET A 469 18.61 2.76 -3.74
CA MET A 469 18.91 2.23 -2.40
C MET A 469 18.54 0.75 -2.26
N GLU A 470 17.42 0.34 -2.84
CA GLU A 470 16.89 -1.03 -2.80
C GLU A 470 17.81 -1.98 -3.58
N ASP A 471 18.11 -1.66 -4.84
CA ASP A 471 18.94 -2.50 -5.73
C ASP A 471 20.41 -2.56 -5.31
N SER A 472 20.92 -1.52 -4.64
CA SER A 472 22.31 -1.50 -4.13
C SER A 472 22.53 -2.40 -2.93
N GLY A 473 21.47 -2.85 -2.24
CA GLY A 473 21.56 -3.61 -1.01
C GLY A 473 21.88 -2.76 0.23
N TYR A 474 21.94 -1.43 0.10
CA TYR A 474 22.17 -0.51 1.23
C TYR A 474 21.01 -0.53 2.24
N MET A 475 19.78 -0.77 1.78
CA MET A 475 18.60 -0.85 2.68
C MET A 475 18.74 -1.89 3.79
N ALA A 476 19.35 -3.03 3.51
CA ALA A 476 19.55 -4.09 4.51
C ALA A 476 20.47 -3.63 5.65
N ARG A 477 21.48 -2.78 5.37
CA ARG A 477 22.40 -2.24 6.38
C ARG A 477 21.72 -1.17 7.22
N VAL A 478 20.91 -0.31 6.60
CA VAL A 478 20.10 0.69 7.30
C VAL A 478 19.12 0.01 8.25
N ALA A 479 18.45 -1.06 7.80
CA ALA A 479 17.55 -1.87 8.63
C ALA A 479 18.29 -2.51 9.81
N TYR A 480 19.45 -3.13 9.56
CA TYR A 480 20.30 -3.71 10.60
C TYR A 480 20.72 -2.68 11.66
N MET A 481 21.19 -1.51 11.22
CA MET A 481 21.67 -0.45 12.10
C MET A 481 20.58 0.11 13.01
N LEU A 482 19.36 0.23 12.50
CA LEU A 482 18.23 0.83 13.23
C LEU A 482 17.38 -0.19 13.97
N ASP A 483 17.62 -1.49 13.78
CA ASP A 483 16.87 -2.54 14.47
C ASP A 483 16.92 -2.39 15.99
N ARG A 484 18.11 -2.11 16.54
CA ARG A 484 18.28 -1.92 17.99
C ARG A 484 17.38 -0.82 18.55
N VAL A 485 17.22 0.28 17.82
CA VAL A 485 16.39 1.42 18.25
C VAL A 485 14.91 1.09 18.07
N LEU A 486 14.53 0.55 16.91
CA LEU A 486 13.13 0.26 16.57
C LEU A 486 12.54 -0.88 17.42
N ARG A 487 13.34 -1.88 17.78
CA ARG A 487 12.92 -2.99 18.63
C ARG A 487 12.49 -2.55 20.03
N TRP A 488 13.03 -1.44 20.53
CA TRP A 488 12.61 -0.86 21.82
C TRP A 488 11.17 -0.34 21.77
N PHE A 489 10.71 0.09 20.60
CA PHE A 489 9.34 0.51 20.33
C PHE A 489 8.45 -0.63 19.80
N GLY A 490 8.97 -1.86 19.75
CA GLY A 490 8.25 -3.03 19.27
C GLY A 490 8.12 -3.11 17.74
N LEU A 491 8.99 -2.41 17.01
CA LEU A 491 9.09 -2.46 15.54
C LEU A 491 10.37 -3.20 15.10
N HIS A 492 10.34 -3.76 13.90
CA HIS A 492 11.50 -4.40 13.27
C HIS A 492 12.36 -3.41 12.49
N GLY A 493 13.67 -3.63 12.38
CA GLY A 493 14.61 -2.81 11.60
C GLY A 493 14.13 -2.51 10.16
N ASN A 494 13.51 -3.49 9.49
CA ASN A 494 12.91 -3.34 8.16
C ASN A 494 11.82 -2.26 8.05
N SER A 495 11.19 -1.91 9.18
CA SER A 495 10.14 -0.89 9.22
C SER A 495 10.68 0.51 8.92
N VAL A 496 12.00 0.70 9.06
CA VAL A 496 12.64 1.99 8.78
C VAL A 496 12.41 2.44 7.33
N MET A 497 12.37 1.50 6.38
CA MET A 497 12.14 1.81 4.97
C MET A 497 10.80 2.51 4.80
N ALA A 498 9.76 1.92 5.38
CA ALA A 498 8.42 2.49 5.36
C ALA A 498 8.39 3.86 6.04
N LEU A 499 9.01 3.99 7.23
CA LEU A 499 9.01 5.24 8.02
C LEU A 499 9.71 6.39 7.28
N ILE A 500 10.90 6.14 6.71
CA ILE A 500 11.66 7.15 5.95
C ILE A 500 10.86 7.56 4.70
N VAL A 501 10.41 6.59 3.90
CA VAL A 501 9.67 6.83 2.66
C VAL A 501 8.34 7.55 2.92
N SER A 502 7.69 7.29 4.05
CA SER A 502 6.43 7.93 4.46
C SER A 502 6.57 9.41 4.87
N GLY A 503 7.81 9.91 5.00
CA GLY A 503 8.09 11.29 5.42
C GLY A 503 8.78 11.39 6.78
N GLY A 504 9.49 10.34 7.22
CA GLY A 504 10.36 10.41 8.39
C GLY A 504 11.46 11.47 8.21
N ILE A 505 11.87 11.73 6.97
CA ILE A 505 12.63 12.93 6.63
C ILE A 505 11.74 13.75 5.70
N SER A 506 11.59 15.04 6.01
CA SER A 506 10.67 15.98 5.36
C SER A 506 10.66 15.80 3.84
N GLY A 507 9.49 15.49 3.25
CA GLY A 507 9.32 15.35 1.79
C GLY A 507 8.94 13.97 1.26
N GLY A 508 8.83 12.94 2.11
CA GLY A 508 8.35 11.61 1.71
C GLY A 508 6.84 11.56 1.36
N CYS A 509 6.33 10.40 0.95
CA CYS A 509 4.90 10.20 0.70
C CYS A 509 4.39 8.97 1.45
N ALA A 510 3.28 9.12 2.17
CA ALA A 510 2.70 8.04 2.96
C ALA A 510 2.20 6.88 2.09
N VAL A 511 1.80 7.12 0.84
CA VAL A 511 1.36 6.06 -0.09
C VAL A 511 2.47 5.02 -0.35
N PRO A 512 3.66 5.38 -0.88
CA PRO A 512 4.73 4.42 -1.06
C PRO A 512 5.30 3.92 0.27
N GLY A 513 5.25 4.71 1.35
CA GLY A 513 5.60 4.25 2.70
C GLY A 513 4.71 3.09 3.16
N VAL A 514 3.40 3.16 2.89
CA VAL A 514 2.46 2.06 3.16
C VAL A 514 2.76 0.84 2.29
N MET A 515 3.07 1.02 1.00
CA MET A 515 3.44 -0.10 0.11
C MET A 515 4.75 -0.78 0.53
N ALA A 516 5.70 -0.02 1.06
CA ALA A 516 6.97 -0.51 1.59
C ALA A 516 6.78 -1.50 2.75
N THR A 517 5.66 -1.45 3.47
CA THR A 517 5.37 -2.40 4.56
C THR A 517 5.19 -3.84 4.09
N ARG A 518 5.04 -4.10 2.79
CA ARG A 518 5.03 -5.46 2.21
C ARG A 518 6.32 -6.24 2.47
N THR A 519 7.42 -5.54 2.71
CA THR A 519 8.72 -6.15 3.03
C THR A 519 8.76 -6.72 4.45
N LEU A 520 7.77 -6.41 5.29
CA LEU A 520 7.65 -6.89 6.66
C LEU A 520 7.00 -8.27 6.69
N ARG A 521 7.77 -9.27 7.13
CA ARG A 521 7.33 -10.67 7.22
C ARG A 521 6.32 -10.91 8.34
N ASP A 522 6.52 -10.27 9.50
CA ASP A 522 5.60 -10.42 10.62
C ASP A 522 4.31 -9.57 10.41
N PRO A 523 3.12 -10.19 10.43
CA PRO A 523 1.88 -9.47 10.18
C PRO A 523 1.55 -8.43 11.26
N LYS A 524 1.94 -8.66 12.52
CA LYS A 524 1.66 -7.71 13.62
C LYS A 524 2.55 -6.48 13.51
N GLU A 525 3.83 -6.66 13.21
CA GLU A 525 4.76 -5.56 12.96
C GLU A 525 4.37 -4.79 11.70
N ARG A 526 3.93 -5.48 10.65
CA ARG A 526 3.39 -4.84 9.44
C ARG A 526 2.23 -3.91 9.77
N ILE A 527 1.24 -4.38 10.53
CA ILE A 527 0.10 -3.55 10.94
C ILE A 527 0.53 -2.41 11.87
N ALA A 528 1.40 -2.67 12.85
CA ALA A 528 1.90 -1.62 13.75
C ALA A 528 2.60 -0.50 12.97
N THR A 529 3.48 -0.85 12.02
CA THR A 529 4.14 0.10 11.12
C THR A 529 3.10 0.84 10.28
N LEU A 530 2.16 0.13 9.63
CA LEU A 530 1.08 0.73 8.83
C LEU A 530 0.31 1.83 9.58
N LEU A 531 0.04 1.64 10.87
CA LEU A 531 -0.73 2.57 11.70
C LEU A 531 0.05 3.83 12.09
N VAL A 532 1.37 3.78 12.17
CA VAL A 532 2.20 4.93 12.59
C VAL A 532 2.78 5.74 11.42
N LEU A 533 2.82 5.18 10.22
CA LEU A 533 3.24 5.89 9.01
C LEU A 533 2.52 7.23 8.77
N PRO A 534 1.20 7.36 9.01
CA PRO A 534 0.49 8.63 8.82
C PRO A 534 1.00 9.80 9.68
N PHE A 535 1.64 9.51 10.82
CA PHE A 535 2.23 10.54 11.68
C PHE A 535 3.45 11.21 11.07
N MET A 536 4.07 10.57 10.07
CA MET A 536 5.23 11.13 9.37
C MET A 536 4.89 12.38 8.56
N ASN A 537 5.88 13.26 8.42
CA ASN A 537 5.75 14.53 7.68
C ASN A 537 5.88 14.29 6.17
N CYS A 538 4.78 13.83 5.56
CA CYS A 538 4.73 13.70 4.11
C CYS A 538 4.79 15.06 3.40
N GLY A 539 5.29 15.08 2.16
CA GLY A 539 5.48 16.28 1.34
C GLY A 539 4.19 17.10 1.18
N ALA A 540 3.04 16.43 1.14
CA ALA A 540 1.73 17.09 1.04
C ALA A 540 1.35 17.94 2.28
N LYS A 541 2.00 17.73 3.44
CA LYS A 541 1.82 18.58 4.64
C LYS A 541 2.67 19.86 4.58
N LEU A 542 3.74 19.87 3.76
CA LEU A 542 4.70 20.98 3.70
C LEU A 542 4.09 22.31 3.24
N PRO A 543 3.15 22.37 2.27
CA PRO A 543 2.50 23.64 1.92
C PRO A 543 1.77 24.28 3.09
N VAL A 544 1.07 23.48 3.91
CA VAL A 544 0.40 23.97 5.12
C VAL A 544 1.42 24.52 6.10
N TYR A 545 2.52 23.78 6.31
CA TYR A 545 3.61 24.21 7.19
C TYR A 545 4.25 25.49 6.69
N ALA A 546 4.54 25.60 5.40
CA ALA A 546 5.17 26.76 4.80
C ALA A 546 4.33 28.02 5.00
N VAL A 547 3.02 27.96 4.74
CA VAL A 547 2.10 29.11 4.91
C VAL A 547 2.02 29.55 6.37
N LEU A 548 1.75 28.62 7.29
CA LEU A 548 1.57 28.95 8.71
C LEU A 548 2.87 29.40 9.38
N ILE A 549 4.00 28.75 9.06
CA ILE A 549 5.31 29.12 9.60
C ILE A 549 5.77 30.47 9.03
N ALA A 550 5.53 30.74 7.75
CA ALA A 550 5.85 32.04 7.16
C ALA A 550 5.01 33.19 7.76
N ALA A 551 3.74 32.93 8.08
CA ALA A 551 2.83 33.91 8.67
C ALA A 551 3.16 34.23 10.14
N PHE A 552 3.34 33.21 10.99
CA PHE A 552 3.43 33.37 12.44
C PHE A 552 4.83 33.18 13.03
N PHE A 553 5.76 32.53 12.32
CA PHE A 553 7.12 32.24 12.79
C PHE A 553 8.21 32.67 11.78
N PRO A 554 8.20 33.91 11.27
CA PRO A 554 9.05 34.32 10.14
C PRO A 554 10.56 34.25 10.41
N HIS A 555 11.00 34.47 11.66
CA HIS A 555 12.42 34.45 12.04
C HIS A 555 12.95 33.05 12.40
N ASN A 556 12.07 32.08 12.65
CA ASN A 556 12.43 30.75 13.18
C ASN A 556 11.98 29.60 12.26
N ARG A 557 11.87 29.84 10.94
CA ARG A 557 11.27 28.87 9.99
C ARG A 557 11.93 27.49 10.03
N ALA A 558 13.26 27.46 9.96
CA ALA A 558 14.03 26.22 9.98
C ALA A 558 13.90 25.46 11.31
N ARG A 559 13.97 26.19 12.45
CA ARG A 559 13.79 25.61 13.79
C ARG A 559 12.42 24.98 13.96
N MET A 560 11.38 25.63 13.42
CA MET A 560 10.02 25.15 13.51
C MET A 560 9.79 23.87 12.69
N LEU A 561 10.31 23.82 11.45
CA LEU A 561 10.26 22.59 10.63
C LEU A 561 11.06 21.44 11.26
N PHE A 562 12.23 21.74 11.84
CA PHE A 562 13.03 20.75 12.56
C PHE A 562 12.28 20.21 13.79
N LEU A 563 11.68 21.10 14.60
CA LEU A 563 10.86 20.73 15.75
C LEU A 563 9.69 19.82 15.36
N LEU A 564 8.96 20.17 14.29
CA LEU A 564 7.86 19.35 13.77
C LEU A 564 8.35 17.96 13.31
N THR A 565 9.55 17.88 12.73
CA THR A 565 10.15 16.61 12.30
C THR A 565 10.51 15.73 13.51
N MET A 566 11.11 16.31 14.54
CA MET A 566 11.43 15.60 15.78
C MET A 566 10.16 15.13 16.52
N LEU A 567 9.15 15.99 16.59
CA LEU A 567 7.85 15.64 17.19
C LEU A 567 7.18 14.50 16.41
N SER A 568 7.18 14.55 15.08
CA SER A 568 6.65 13.48 14.22
C SER A 568 7.29 12.12 14.54
N TRP A 569 8.62 12.05 14.64
CA TRP A 569 9.30 10.81 15.02
C TRP A 569 8.95 10.35 16.44
N ALA A 570 8.94 11.28 17.40
CA ALA A 570 8.61 10.98 18.78
C ALA A 570 7.19 10.39 18.90
N PHE A 571 6.20 11.01 18.26
CA PHE A 571 4.83 10.53 18.24
C PHE A 571 4.69 9.18 17.53
N ALA A 572 5.34 9.00 16.36
CA ALA A 572 5.28 7.75 15.62
C ALA A 572 5.84 6.57 16.43
N LEU A 573 7.02 6.74 17.04
CA LEU A 573 7.66 5.70 17.84
C LEU A 573 6.90 5.42 19.14
N PHE A 574 6.40 6.46 19.81
CA PHE A 574 5.58 6.30 21.02
C PHE A 574 4.25 5.59 20.72
N ALA A 575 3.57 5.99 19.65
CA ALA A 575 2.35 5.34 19.22
C ALA A 575 2.60 3.88 18.81
N ALA A 576 3.71 3.57 18.15
CA ALA A 576 4.07 2.18 17.81
C ALA A 576 4.19 1.33 19.08
N LYS A 577 4.86 1.85 20.12
CA LYS A 577 4.99 1.19 21.42
C LYS A 577 3.64 0.99 22.08
N LEU A 578 2.78 2.01 22.07
CA LEU A 578 1.42 1.93 22.63
C LEU A 578 0.58 0.86 21.91
N ILE A 579 0.59 0.84 20.57
CA ILE A 579 -0.16 -0.11 19.75
C ILE A 579 0.34 -1.54 19.99
N ARG A 580 1.66 -1.75 20.04
CA ARG A 580 2.26 -3.08 20.30
C ARG A 580 1.97 -3.59 21.72
N ALA A 581 1.91 -2.69 22.71
CA ALA A 581 1.59 -3.07 24.08
C ALA A 581 0.09 -3.38 24.29
N THR A 582 -0.80 -2.71 23.56
CA THR A 582 -2.26 -2.77 23.80
C THR A 582 -3.00 -3.64 22.79
N VAL A 583 -2.95 -3.28 21.50
CA VAL A 583 -3.78 -3.84 20.42
C VAL A 583 -3.14 -5.08 19.79
N LEU A 584 -1.82 -5.11 19.63
CA LEU A 584 -1.09 -6.14 18.88
C LEU A 584 -0.14 -6.96 19.77
N LYS A 585 -0.68 -7.62 20.81
CA LYS A 585 0.09 -8.45 21.74
C LYS A 585 0.68 -9.69 21.06
N GLY A 586 1.92 -10.06 21.41
CA GLY A 586 2.57 -11.27 20.93
C GLY A 586 4.08 -11.29 21.16
N PRO A 587 4.73 -12.46 21.00
CA PRO A 587 6.18 -12.59 21.08
C PRO A 587 6.86 -11.75 19.99
N LYS A 588 8.08 -11.30 20.27
CA LYS A 588 8.91 -10.59 19.28
C LYS A 588 9.52 -11.62 18.34
N THR A 589 9.45 -11.39 17.04
CA THR A 589 10.11 -12.26 16.05
C THR A 589 11.64 -12.18 16.20
N PRO A 590 12.36 -13.31 16.17
CA PRO A 590 13.82 -13.30 16.14
C PRO A 590 14.30 -12.57 14.88
N PHE A 591 15.21 -11.61 15.05
CA PHE A 591 15.80 -10.87 13.92
C PHE A 591 16.89 -11.74 13.27
N VAL A 592 16.50 -12.58 12.31
CA VAL A 592 17.42 -13.28 11.43
C VAL A 592 17.36 -12.61 10.06
N MET A 593 18.38 -11.83 9.74
CA MET A 593 18.50 -11.13 8.46
C MET A 593 19.82 -11.52 7.80
N GLU A 594 19.72 -12.16 6.64
CA GLU A 594 20.87 -12.25 5.74
C GLU A 594 21.11 -10.90 5.10
N LEU A 595 22.31 -10.36 5.26
CA LEU A 595 22.75 -9.18 4.52
C LEU A 595 23.08 -9.60 3.08
N PRO A 596 22.31 -9.20 2.06
CA PRO A 596 22.61 -9.54 0.68
C PRO A 596 23.94 -8.89 0.25
N PRO A 597 24.70 -9.47 -0.69
CA PRO A 597 25.91 -8.83 -1.21
C PRO A 597 25.56 -7.52 -1.95
N TYR A 598 26.46 -6.52 -1.93
CA TYR A 598 26.29 -5.31 -2.74
C TYR A 598 26.20 -5.66 -4.22
N ARG A 599 25.25 -5.04 -4.92
CA ARG A 599 25.07 -5.18 -6.37
C ARG A 599 24.97 -3.79 -6.97
N ALA A 600 25.60 -3.56 -8.11
CA ALA A 600 25.40 -2.32 -8.84
C ALA A 600 24.00 -2.33 -9.49
N PRO A 601 23.17 -1.29 -9.29
CA PRO A 601 21.86 -1.24 -9.91
C PRO A 601 21.97 -1.12 -11.43
N THR A 602 21.07 -1.77 -12.16
CA THR A 602 21.04 -1.64 -13.63
C THR A 602 20.20 -0.43 -14.02
N ILE A 603 20.75 0.48 -14.83
CA ILE A 603 20.06 1.72 -15.25
C ILE A 603 18.69 1.40 -15.88
N LYS A 604 18.61 0.35 -16.71
CA LYS A 604 17.36 -0.09 -17.33
C LYS A 604 16.32 -0.54 -16.31
N GLY A 605 16.73 -1.32 -15.29
CA GLY A 605 15.83 -1.75 -14.21
C GLY A 605 15.30 -0.57 -13.41
N LEU A 606 16.18 0.38 -13.06
CA LEU A 606 15.82 1.59 -12.31
C LEU A 606 14.71 2.39 -13.01
N PHE A 607 14.85 2.66 -14.32
CA PHE A 607 13.83 3.43 -15.06
C PHE A 607 12.50 2.67 -15.20
N ILE A 608 12.53 1.35 -15.47
CA ILE A 608 11.32 0.53 -15.58
C ILE A 608 10.55 0.55 -14.26
N HIS A 609 11.23 0.24 -13.14
CA HIS A 609 10.60 0.22 -11.82
C HIS A 609 10.08 1.60 -11.40
N THR A 610 10.84 2.66 -11.69
CA THR A 610 10.41 4.03 -11.42
C THR A 610 9.15 4.39 -12.21
N TRP A 611 9.11 4.06 -13.50
CA TRP A 611 7.95 4.33 -14.37
C TRP A 611 6.72 3.53 -13.94
N GLU A 612 6.86 2.24 -13.67
CA GLU A 612 5.77 1.37 -13.21
C GLU A 612 5.14 1.88 -11.91
N ARG A 613 5.97 2.23 -10.92
CA ARG A 613 5.50 2.77 -9.63
C ARG A 613 4.81 4.14 -9.81
N THR A 614 5.38 5.02 -10.64
CA THR A 614 4.81 6.34 -10.95
C THR A 614 3.46 6.21 -11.68
N TRP A 615 3.36 5.31 -12.65
CA TRP A 615 2.12 5.06 -13.39
C TRP A 615 1.01 4.48 -12.48
N GLN A 616 1.37 3.58 -11.58
CA GLN A 616 0.43 3.07 -10.58
C GLN A 616 -0.11 4.18 -9.68
N TYR A 617 0.73 5.14 -9.29
CA TYR A 617 0.31 6.32 -8.54
C TYR A 617 -0.69 7.17 -9.36
N ILE A 618 -0.33 7.54 -10.60
CA ILE A 618 -1.20 8.35 -11.47
C ILE A 618 -2.58 7.69 -11.65
N LYS A 619 -2.61 6.41 -12.00
CA LYS A 619 -3.88 5.70 -12.28
C LYS A 619 -4.75 5.53 -11.04
N LYS A 620 -4.16 5.18 -9.89
CA LYS A 620 -4.92 4.85 -8.66
C LYS A 620 -5.25 6.10 -7.83
N ALA A 621 -4.29 6.98 -7.61
CA ALA A 621 -4.50 8.20 -6.83
C ALA A 621 -5.21 9.27 -7.65
N GLY A 622 -4.82 9.47 -8.91
CA GLY A 622 -5.40 10.50 -9.77
C GLY A 622 -6.90 10.34 -10.01
N THR A 623 -7.35 9.12 -10.34
CA THR A 623 -8.78 8.85 -10.58
C THR A 623 -9.65 9.08 -9.35
N VAL A 624 -9.14 8.68 -8.19
CA VAL A 624 -9.84 8.84 -6.91
C VAL A 624 -9.88 10.30 -6.49
N ILE A 625 -8.76 11.02 -6.59
CA ILE A 625 -8.70 12.42 -6.18
C ILE A 625 -9.55 13.28 -7.11
N LEU A 626 -9.60 12.98 -8.42
CA LEU A 626 -10.55 13.60 -9.34
C LEU A 626 -12.01 13.41 -8.87
N GLY A 627 -12.38 12.21 -8.47
CA GLY A 627 -13.72 11.94 -7.94
C GLY A 627 -14.01 12.79 -6.71
N ILE A 628 -13.07 12.88 -5.77
CA ILE A 628 -13.25 13.66 -4.54
C ILE A 628 -13.20 15.17 -4.81
N SER A 629 -12.37 15.65 -5.73
CA SER A 629 -12.31 17.08 -6.06
C SER A 629 -13.62 17.56 -6.67
N ILE A 630 -14.27 16.74 -7.50
CA ILE A 630 -15.62 17.00 -8.02
C ILE A 630 -16.64 17.04 -6.89
N VAL A 631 -16.59 16.09 -5.95
CA VAL A 631 -17.50 16.07 -4.78
C VAL A 631 -17.27 17.26 -3.86
N LEU A 632 -16.02 17.61 -3.56
CA LEU A 632 -15.66 18.79 -2.76
C LEU A 632 -16.13 20.07 -3.45
N TRP A 633 -15.90 20.20 -4.75
CA TRP A 633 -16.42 21.32 -5.53
C TRP A 633 -17.95 21.41 -5.45
N ALA A 634 -18.66 20.28 -5.60
CA ALA A 634 -20.12 20.24 -5.48
C ALA A 634 -20.58 20.66 -4.07
N MET A 635 -19.92 20.16 -3.03
CA MET A 635 -20.21 20.52 -1.64
C MET A 635 -19.89 21.97 -1.29
N MET A 636 -18.88 22.57 -1.92
CA MET A 636 -18.51 23.99 -1.74
C MET A 636 -19.38 24.93 -2.58
N THR A 637 -20.00 24.43 -3.64
CA THR A 637 -20.78 25.25 -4.59
C THR A 637 -22.29 25.20 -4.30
N PHE A 638 -22.80 24.05 -3.82
CA PHE A 638 -24.22 23.82 -3.62
C PHE A 638 -24.58 23.52 -2.15
N PRO A 639 -25.79 23.89 -1.71
CA PRO A 639 -26.74 24.77 -2.38
C PRO A 639 -26.31 26.25 -2.32
N GLY A 640 -26.64 27.00 -3.37
CA GLY A 640 -26.37 28.43 -3.45
C GLY A 640 -27.39 29.30 -2.69
N LEU A 641 -27.21 30.62 -2.73
CA LEU A 641 -28.21 31.57 -2.24
C LEU A 641 -29.51 31.45 -3.06
N SER A 642 -30.67 31.59 -2.41
CA SER A 642 -31.95 31.64 -3.13
C SER A 642 -32.06 32.94 -3.94
N LYS A 643 -32.85 32.93 -5.02
CA LYS A 643 -33.08 34.12 -5.86
C LYS A 643 -33.54 35.32 -5.03
N GLU A 644 -34.34 35.08 -4.00
CA GLU A 644 -34.83 36.11 -3.06
C GLU A 644 -33.71 36.73 -2.22
N GLN A 645 -32.81 35.93 -1.63
CA GLN A 645 -31.67 36.45 -0.87
C GLN A 645 -30.70 37.23 -1.76
N VAL A 646 -30.44 36.74 -2.98
CA VAL A 646 -29.64 37.48 -3.96
C VAL A 646 -30.29 38.83 -4.28
N ARG A 647 -31.63 38.86 -4.41
CA ARG A 647 -32.39 40.09 -4.62
C ARG A 647 -32.24 41.06 -3.45
N THR A 648 -32.39 40.59 -2.20
CA THR A 648 -32.22 41.42 -0.99
C THR A 648 -30.84 42.08 -0.93
N PHE A 649 -29.77 41.34 -1.22
CA PHE A 649 -28.41 41.91 -1.24
C PHE A 649 -28.24 42.91 -2.39
N SER A 650 -28.79 42.64 -3.57
CA SER A 650 -28.75 43.59 -4.70
C SER A 650 -29.58 44.86 -4.44
N GLU A 651 -30.71 44.75 -3.74
CA GLU A 651 -31.56 45.87 -3.34
C GLU A 651 -30.86 46.74 -2.29
N ARG A 652 -30.21 46.13 -1.27
CA ARG A 652 -29.41 46.86 -0.27
C ARG A 652 -28.24 47.61 -0.91
N ALA A 653 -27.50 46.97 -1.83
CA ALA A 653 -26.42 47.61 -2.57
C ALA A 653 -26.93 48.77 -3.45
N GLY A 654 -27.99 48.54 -4.22
CA GLY A 654 -28.61 49.57 -5.06
C GLY A 654 -29.21 50.73 -4.26
N ALA A 655 -29.72 50.48 -3.05
CA ALA A 655 -30.21 51.53 -2.15
C ALA A 655 -29.06 52.44 -1.67
N LEU A 656 -27.89 51.89 -1.35
CA LEU A 656 -26.71 52.67 -0.99
C LEU A 656 -26.19 53.52 -2.16
N GLU A 657 -26.13 52.95 -3.36
CA GLU A 657 -25.73 53.70 -4.57
C GLU A 657 -26.69 54.85 -4.85
N LYS A 658 -28.01 54.62 -4.75
CA LYS A 658 -29.03 55.67 -4.89
C LYS A 658 -28.91 56.73 -3.79
N ALA A 659 -28.68 56.32 -2.54
CA ALA A 659 -28.48 57.24 -1.41
C ALA A 659 -27.22 58.11 -1.61
N PHE A 660 -26.14 57.56 -2.18
CA PHE A 660 -24.94 58.31 -2.52
C PHE A 660 -25.19 59.33 -3.64
N LEU A 661 -25.84 58.91 -4.73
CA LEU A 661 -26.15 59.79 -5.87
C LEU A 661 -27.14 60.92 -5.50
N THR A 662 -27.97 60.72 -4.48
CA THR A 662 -28.93 61.74 -4.01
C THR A 662 -28.37 62.65 -2.93
N ALA A 663 -27.17 62.36 -2.40
CA ALA A 663 -26.59 63.10 -1.30
C ALA A 663 -26.15 64.53 -1.71
N PRO A 664 -26.19 65.51 -0.78
CA PRO A 664 -25.76 66.89 -1.04
C PRO A 664 -24.36 66.97 -1.64
N HIS A 665 -24.14 67.87 -2.60
CA HIS A 665 -22.88 68.08 -3.33
C HIS A 665 -22.42 66.92 -4.23
N VAL A 666 -23.07 65.75 -4.22
CA VAL A 666 -22.69 64.61 -5.08
C VAL A 666 -23.26 64.78 -6.50
N LYS A 667 -24.48 65.30 -6.62
CA LYS A 667 -25.16 65.57 -7.91
C LYS A 667 -24.40 66.55 -8.81
N ASP A 668 -23.59 67.43 -8.21
CA ASP A 668 -22.81 68.43 -8.94
C ASP A 668 -21.64 67.79 -9.70
N PHE A 669 -21.10 66.69 -9.17
CA PHE A 669 -19.99 65.94 -9.78
C PHE A 669 -20.45 64.71 -10.55
N LEU A 670 -21.48 64.00 -10.08
CA LEU A 670 -21.99 62.74 -10.63
C LEU A 670 -23.46 62.91 -10.99
N LYS A 671 -23.79 62.85 -12.29
CA LYS A 671 -25.16 63.06 -12.79
C LYS A 671 -25.89 61.75 -13.01
N ASN A 672 -25.18 60.70 -13.41
CA ASN A 672 -25.75 59.40 -13.76
C ASN A 672 -25.06 58.24 -13.01
N PRO A 673 -25.71 57.08 -12.83
CA PRO A 673 -25.08 55.86 -12.30
C PRO A 673 -23.85 55.39 -13.09
N GLN A 674 -23.78 55.74 -14.38
CA GLN A 674 -22.60 55.48 -15.23
C GLN A 674 -21.37 56.26 -14.76
N ASP A 675 -21.56 57.48 -14.23
CA ASP A 675 -20.44 58.29 -13.72
C ASP A 675 -19.81 57.64 -12.47
N LEU A 676 -20.61 56.95 -11.65
CA LEU A 676 -20.11 56.19 -10.50
C LEU A 676 -19.24 55.01 -10.95
N ASN A 677 -19.64 54.30 -12.01
CA ASN A 677 -18.81 53.24 -12.60
C ASN A 677 -17.51 53.80 -13.21
N SER A 678 -17.58 54.95 -13.88
CA SER A 678 -16.38 55.65 -14.38
C SER A 678 -15.45 56.08 -13.25
N LEU A 679 -15.99 56.58 -12.14
CA LEU A 679 -15.24 56.93 -10.93
C LEU A 679 -14.57 55.70 -10.31
N ASN A 680 -15.28 54.58 -10.17
CA ASN A 680 -14.73 53.32 -9.66
C ASN A 680 -13.54 52.84 -10.50
N ASN A 681 -13.69 52.83 -11.83
CA ASN A 681 -12.63 52.42 -12.74
C ASN A 681 -11.42 53.36 -12.67
N LEU A 682 -11.64 54.68 -12.54
CA LEU A 682 -10.57 55.66 -12.37
C LEU A 682 -9.84 55.51 -11.03
N TYR A 683 -10.58 55.35 -9.95
CA TYR A 683 -10.04 55.12 -8.62
C TYR A 683 -9.14 53.87 -8.57
N LEU A 684 -9.61 52.74 -9.11
CA LEU A 684 -8.84 51.50 -9.17
C LEU A 684 -7.57 51.62 -10.03
N ARG A 685 -7.68 52.22 -11.23
CA ARG A 685 -6.53 52.44 -12.14
C ARG A 685 -5.50 53.40 -11.58
N TYR A 686 -5.95 54.47 -10.91
CA TYR A 686 -5.07 55.43 -10.28
C TYR A 686 -4.32 54.80 -9.10
N ARG A 687 -5.03 54.05 -8.25
CA ARG A 687 -4.44 53.31 -7.12
C ARG A 687 -3.38 52.31 -7.59
N SER A 688 -3.68 51.49 -8.59
CA SER A 688 -2.73 50.48 -9.10
C SER A 688 -1.52 51.11 -9.81
N ALA A 689 -1.73 52.13 -10.66
CA ALA A 689 -0.63 52.84 -11.32
C ALA A 689 0.31 53.53 -10.32
N ARG A 690 -0.24 54.05 -9.21
CA ARG A 690 0.51 54.68 -8.13
C ARG A 690 1.33 53.66 -7.32
N GLN A 691 0.76 52.49 -7.02
CA GLN A 691 1.49 51.40 -6.34
C GLN A 691 2.64 50.83 -7.21
N GLN A 692 2.47 50.79 -8.53
CA GLN A 692 3.48 50.30 -9.48
C GLN A 692 4.52 51.34 -9.89
N GLY A 693 4.40 52.60 -9.45
CA GLY A 693 5.34 53.68 -9.80
C GLY A 693 5.36 54.07 -11.28
N ASN A 694 4.32 53.73 -12.06
CA ASN A 694 4.30 53.91 -13.51
C ASN A 694 3.86 55.35 -13.91
N LYS A 695 4.84 56.24 -14.07
CA LYS A 695 4.62 57.68 -14.39
C LYS A 695 3.83 57.92 -15.67
N ASN A 696 4.00 57.10 -16.71
CA ASN A 696 3.34 57.29 -18.01
C ASN A 696 1.82 57.03 -17.97
N ASN A 697 1.37 56.10 -17.11
CA ASN A 697 -0.05 55.83 -16.94
C ASN A 697 -0.74 56.90 -16.08
N LEU A 698 -0.02 57.51 -15.13
CA LEU A 698 -0.56 58.58 -14.29
C LEU A 698 -0.94 59.83 -15.12
N VAL A 699 -0.08 60.25 -16.06
CA VAL A 699 -0.32 61.39 -16.96
C VAL A 699 -1.52 61.18 -17.89
N LYS A 700 -1.80 59.92 -18.28
CA LYS A 700 -2.99 59.60 -19.10
C LYS A 700 -4.28 59.70 -18.30
N LEU A 701 -4.24 59.40 -17.00
CA LEU A 701 -5.40 59.40 -16.12
C LEU A 701 -5.79 60.82 -15.68
N GLU A 702 -4.82 61.74 -15.60
CA GLU A 702 -5.03 63.17 -15.27
C GLU A 702 -6.01 63.89 -16.20
N LYS A 703 -6.16 63.42 -17.45
CA LYS A 703 -7.07 64.02 -18.44
C LYS A 703 -8.55 63.70 -18.20
N ALA A 704 -8.87 62.81 -17.27
CA ALA A 704 -10.26 62.39 -17.05
C ALA A 704 -11.03 63.37 -16.15
N ARG A 705 -12.29 63.66 -16.50
CA ARG A 705 -13.17 64.60 -15.78
C ARG A 705 -13.30 64.32 -14.27
N LEU A 706 -13.31 63.04 -13.87
CA LEU A 706 -13.48 62.62 -12.47
C LEU A 706 -12.15 62.36 -11.75
N PHE A 707 -11.01 62.63 -12.40
CA PHE A 707 -9.68 62.39 -11.84
C PHE A 707 -9.43 63.11 -10.50
N PRO A 708 -9.77 64.39 -10.31
CA PRO A 708 -9.54 65.08 -9.05
C PRO A 708 -10.23 64.40 -7.86
N LEU A 709 -11.43 63.84 -8.08
CA LEU A 709 -12.19 63.11 -7.06
C LEU A 709 -11.55 61.76 -6.73
N ALA A 710 -11.12 61.01 -7.75
CA ALA A 710 -10.41 59.74 -7.58
C ALA A 710 -9.06 59.90 -6.87
N GLN A 711 -8.30 60.93 -7.25
CA GLN A 711 -7.03 61.28 -6.62
C GLN A 711 -7.22 61.63 -5.14
N THR A 712 -8.22 62.47 -4.85
CA THR A 712 -8.54 62.88 -3.47
C THR A 712 -8.98 61.71 -2.61
N ALA A 713 -9.77 60.78 -3.15
CA ALA A 713 -10.15 59.56 -2.45
C ALA A 713 -8.94 58.68 -2.08
N VAL A 714 -8.01 58.45 -3.01
CA VAL A 714 -6.78 57.66 -2.73
C VAL A 714 -5.88 58.34 -1.69
N VAL A 715 -5.74 59.67 -1.76
CA VAL A 715 -4.91 60.43 -0.80
C VAL A 715 -5.51 60.37 0.61
N ILE A 716 -6.84 60.46 0.74
CA ILE A 716 -7.55 60.34 2.03
C ILE A 716 -7.42 58.93 2.60
N GLU A 717 -7.55 57.90 1.78
CA GLU A 717 -7.40 56.50 2.20
C GLU A 717 -5.98 56.18 2.68
N GLU A 718 -4.95 56.73 2.02
CA GLU A 718 -3.54 56.54 2.41
C GLU A 718 -3.09 57.40 3.61
N ALA A 719 -3.98 58.23 4.17
CA ALA A 719 -3.71 59.14 5.31
C ALA A 719 -2.45 60.03 5.13
N ARG A 720 -2.11 60.41 3.89
CA ARG A 720 -0.93 61.23 3.57
C ARG A 720 -1.25 62.73 3.54
N SER A 721 -0.26 63.56 3.89
CA SER A 721 -0.37 65.02 3.96
C SER A 721 -0.72 65.66 2.62
N TRP A 722 -1.61 66.66 2.67
CA TRP A 722 -2.23 67.40 1.57
C TRP A 722 -1.23 68.33 0.86
N PRO A 723 -0.90 68.14 -0.43
CA PRO A 723 -0.11 69.13 -1.13
C PRO A 723 -0.97 70.24 -1.76
N GLU A 724 -2.21 69.99 -2.22
CA GLU A 724 -2.85 70.98 -3.12
C GLU A 724 -4.38 70.89 -3.34
N ILE A 725 -5.18 70.32 -2.43
CA ILE A 725 -6.65 70.22 -2.62
C ILE A 725 -7.38 71.24 -1.73
N ARG A 726 -7.77 72.40 -2.29
CA ARG A 726 -8.43 73.50 -1.54
C ARG A 726 -9.97 73.45 -1.47
N GLN A 727 -10.62 72.56 -2.22
CA GLN A 727 -12.08 72.52 -2.30
C GLN A 727 -12.69 71.61 -1.21
N LYS A 728 -13.33 72.22 -0.19
CA LYS A 728 -14.00 71.50 0.91
C LYS A 728 -15.07 70.52 0.43
N GLU A 729 -15.78 70.85 -0.64
CA GLU A 729 -16.84 70.02 -1.23
C GLU A 729 -16.29 68.73 -1.83
N LEU A 730 -15.14 68.80 -2.51
CA LEU A 730 -14.50 67.65 -3.16
C LEU A 730 -14.00 66.62 -2.13
N ILE A 731 -13.52 67.10 -0.98
CA ILE A 731 -13.13 66.29 0.18
C ILE A 731 -14.35 65.58 0.79
N ALA A 732 -15.47 66.30 0.93
CA ALA A 732 -16.71 65.76 1.47
C ALA A 732 -17.29 64.65 0.56
N VAL A 733 -17.27 64.86 -0.76
CA VAL A 733 -17.70 63.85 -1.74
C VAL A 733 -16.74 62.65 -1.76
N ALA A 734 -15.43 62.86 -1.69
CA ALA A 734 -14.44 61.78 -1.63
C ALA A 734 -14.58 60.91 -0.37
N ARG A 735 -14.82 61.50 0.81
CA ARG A 735 -15.11 60.73 2.04
C ARG A 735 -16.39 59.91 1.93
N ARG A 736 -17.46 60.50 1.37
CA ARG A 736 -18.71 59.77 1.14
C ARG A 736 -18.55 58.63 0.13
N TYR A 737 -17.73 58.84 -0.89
CA TYR A 737 -17.38 57.81 -1.86
C TYR A 737 -16.61 56.65 -1.19
N LEU A 738 -15.61 56.94 -0.36
CA LEU A 738 -14.89 55.91 0.40
C LEU A 738 -15.82 55.18 1.39
N GLN A 739 -16.76 55.89 2.02
CA GLN A 739 -17.78 55.29 2.88
C GLN A 739 -18.73 54.37 2.09
N LEU A 740 -19.17 54.78 0.90
CA LEU A 740 -19.96 53.94 0.00
C LEU A 740 -19.17 52.69 -0.38
N GLN A 741 -17.91 52.83 -0.78
CA GLN A 741 -17.02 51.71 -1.11
C GLN A 741 -16.88 50.76 0.07
N LYS A 742 -16.68 51.26 1.29
CA LYS A 742 -16.61 50.46 2.50
C LYS A 742 -17.92 49.68 2.76
N ASN A 743 -19.07 50.34 2.67
CA ASN A 743 -20.37 49.70 2.92
C ASN A 743 -20.73 48.68 1.83
N LEU A 744 -20.43 48.97 0.55
CA LEU A 744 -20.61 48.02 -0.55
C LEU A 744 -19.71 46.80 -0.38
N LYS A 745 -18.47 47.03 0.09
CA LYS A 745 -17.54 45.98 0.47
C LYS A 745 -18.11 45.11 1.61
N GLU A 746 -18.64 45.70 2.67
CA GLU A 746 -19.29 44.97 3.77
C GLU A 746 -20.47 44.12 3.29
N ILE A 747 -21.35 44.66 2.43
CA ILE A 747 -22.47 43.91 1.84
C ILE A 747 -21.97 42.75 0.96
N ALA A 748 -20.90 42.97 0.18
CA ALA A 748 -20.31 41.92 -0.64
C ALA A 748 -19.74 40.79 0.23
N ALA A 749 -19.03 41.11 1.32
CA ALA A 749 -18.53 40.14 2.28
C ALA A 749 -19.68 39.39 2.99
N GLU A 750 -20.73 40.08 3.43
CA GLU A 750 -21.95 39.45 4.00
C GLU A 750 -22.59 38.47 3.01
N LYS A 751 -22.73 38.86 1.74
CA LYS A 751 -23.30 38.03 0.68
C LYS A 751 -22.46 36.77 0.44
N GLN A 752 -21.14 36.90 0.39
CA GLN A 752 -20.26 35.74 0.18
C GLN A 752 -20.22 34.82 1.41
N LEU A 753 -20.21 35.38 2.62
CA LEU A 753 -20.33 34.61 3.86
C LEU A 753 -21.66 33.86 3.94
N ALA A 754 -22.77 34.51 3.60
CA ALA A 754 -24.09 33.88 3.52
C ALA A 754 -24.14 32.76 2.47
N ARG A 755 -23.43 32.92 1.35
CA ARG A 755 -23.29 31.87 0.32
C ARG A 755 -22.52 30.67 0.86
N LEU A 756 -21.36 30.87 1.47
CA LEU A 756 -20.56 29.80 2.05
C LEU A 756 -21.31 29.06 3.16
N ASN A 757 -22.08 29.77 3.98
CA ASN A 757 -22.86 29.17 5.07
C ASN A 757 -23.97 28.23 4.60
N ARG A 758 -24.48 28.43 3.38
CA ARG A 758 -25.54 27.58 2.82
C ARG A 758 -25.01 26.32 2.16
N THR A 759 -23.73 26.28 1.79
CA THR A 759 -23.18 25.13 1.07
C THR A 759 -23.06 23.93 2.00
N VAL A 760 -23.06 22.72 1.45
CA VAL A 760 -22.89 21.48 2.23
C VAL A 760 -21.58 21.52 3.03
N ALA A 761 -20.50 22.03 2.41
CA ALA A 761 -19.22 22.22 3.09
C ALA A 761 -19.34 23.19 4.28
N GLY A 762 -20.05 24.31 4.11
CA GLY A 762 -20.32 25.27 5.19
C GLY A 762 -21.10 24.66 6.36
N TRP A 763 -22.10 23.84 6.06
CA TRP A 763 -22.89 23.12 7.06
C TRP A 763 -22.04 22.10 7.83
N ILE A 764 -21.21 21.31 7.14
CA ILE A 764 -20.28 20.36 7.78
C ILE A 764 -19.29 21.12 8.68
N GLY A 765 -18.68 22.19 8.17
CA GLY A 765 -17.69 22.97 8.91
C GLY A 765 -18.22 23.55 10.23
N ARG A 766 -19.46 24.07 10.22
CA ARG A 766 -20.15 24.58 11.42
C ARG A 766 -20.59 23.47 12.36
N SER A 767 -21.05 22.34 11.84
CA SER A 767 -21.42 21.18 12.65
C SER A 767 -20.23 20.64 13.42
N LEU A 768 -19.03 20.69 12.81
CA LEU A 768 -17.78 20.32 13.45
C LEU A 768 -17.28 21.35 14.47
N GLU A 769 -17.72 22.62 14.38
CA GLU A 769 -17.28 23.70 15.27
C GLU A 769 -17.59 23.41 16.74
N ALA A 770 -18.72 22.74 17.03
CA ALA A 770 -19.04 22.33 18.39
C ALA A 770 -17.96 21.43 19.02
N VAL A 771 -17.36 20.55 18.22
CA VAL A 771 -16.33 19.61 18.64
C VAL A 771 -14.94 20.27 18.61
N THR A 772 -14.69 21.16 17.65
CA THR A 772 -13.36 21.75 17.42
C THR A 772 -13.14 23.08 18.14
N ARG A 773 -14.18 23.69 18.72
CA ARG A 773 -14.05 24.93 19.50
C ARG A 773 -13.04 24.84 20.66
N PRO A 774 -12.90 23.71 21.39
CA PRO A 774 -11.82 23.53 22.37
C PRO A 774 -10.41 23.57 21.78
N LEU A 775 -10.25 23.38 20.47
CA LEU A 775 -8.98 23.49 19.74
C LEU A 775 -8.71 24.91 19.24
N GLY A 776 -9.68 25.81 19.36
CA GLY A 776 -9.65 27.16 18.75
C GLY A 776 -9.97 27.19 17.25
N PHE A 777 -10.33 26.06 16.63
CA PHE A 777 -10.63 26.02 15.20
C PHE A 777 -12.04 26.52 14.90
N ASP A 778 -12.14 27.38 13.89
CA ASP A 778 -13.40 27.90 13.36
C ASP A 778 -13.93 27.03 12.20
N TYR A 779 -15.12 27.37 11.72
CA TYR A 779 -15.74 26.66 10.61
C TYR A 779 -14.89 26.70 9.32
N ARG A 780 -14.06 27.74 9.09
CA ARG A 780 -13.22 27.85 7.89
C ARG A 780 -12.07 26.85 7.94
N VAL A 781 -11.39 26.74 9.09
CA VAL A 781 -10.37 25.71 9.34
C VAL A 781 -10.99 24.33 9.22
N ASN A 782 -12.19 24.11 9.75
CA ASN A 782 -12.88 22.82 9.64
C ASN A 782 -13.18 22.43 8.18
N ILE A 783 -13.68 23.37 7.36
CA ILE A 783 -13.90 23.13 5.91
C ILE A 783 -12.58 22.74 5.24
N ALA A 784 -11.49 23.43 5.56
CA ALA A 784 -10.17 23.13 5.03
C ALA A 784 -9.66 21.75 5.46
N LEU A 785 -9.86 21.35 6.72
CA LEU A 785 -9.46 20.04 7.24
C LEU A 785 -10.25 18.89 6.61
N VAL A 786 -11.55 19.09 6.34
CA VAL A 786 -12.39 18.13 5.60
C VAL A 786 -11.87 17.96 4.17
N GLY A 787 -11.56 19.06 3.47
CA GLY A 787 -10.88 18.99 2.17
C GLY A 787 -9.51 18.29 2.26
N GLY A 788 -8.78 18.54 3.35
CA GLY A 788 -7.49 17.94 3.64
C GLY A 788 -7.51 16.41 3.79
N PHE A 789 -8.64 15.81 4.14
CA PHE A 789 -8.78 14.35 4.17
C PHE A 789 -8.64 13.74 2.78
N ALA A 790 -9.11 14.44 1.73
CA ALA A 790 -8.93 14.03 0.35
C ALA A 790 -7.45 14.08 -0.05
N ALA A 791 -6.85 15.26 0.10
CA ALA A 791 -5.43 15.51 -0.14
C ALA A 791 -4.97 16.68 0.76
N LYS A 792 -3.79 16.56 1.40
CA LYS A 792 -3.37 17.49 2.46
C LYS A 792 -3.05 18.88 1.91
N GLU A 793 -2.57 18.95 0.69
CA GLU A 793 -2.28 20.17 -0.05
C GLU A 793 -3.54 21.01 -0.32
N ILE A 794 -4.71 20.39 -0.39
CA ILE A 794 -6.01 21.06 -0.58
C ILE A 794 -6.38 21.92 0.63
N VAL A 795 -5.79 21.69 1.81
CA VAL A 795 -6.02 22.53 3.00
C VAL A 795 -5.67 23.98 2.71
N VAL A 796 -4.55 24.25 2.04
CA VAL A 796 -4.11 25.62 1.76
C VAL A 796 -5.04 26.30 0.75
N SER A 797 -5.39 25.60 -0.34
CA SER A 797 -6.29 26.17 -1.35
C SER A 797 -7.68 26.41 -0.78
N THR A 798 -8.19 25.48 0.04
CA THR A 798 -9.50 25.59 0.68
C THR A 798 -9.53 26.71 1.71
N LEU A 799 -8.46 26.85 2.52
CA LEU A 799 -8.34 27.98 3.45
C LEU A 799 -8.27 29.30 2.67
N GLY A 800 -7.49 29.34 1.59
CA GLY A 800 -7.43 30.49 0.67
C GLY A 800 -8.79 30.88 0.10
N THR A 801 -9.57 29.91 -0.39
CA THR A 801 -10.92 30.14 -0.91
C THR A 801 -11.90 30.53 0.20
N ALA A 802 -11.87 29.87 1.36
CA ALA A 802 -12.76 30.17 2.49
C ALA A 802 -12.54 31.58 3.05
N TYR A 803 -11.30 32.06 3.09
CA TYR A 803 -10.97 33.42 3.50
C TYR A 803 -11.19 34.44 2.37
N SER A 804 -10.93 34.08 1.10
CA SER A 804 -11.26 34.95 -0.05
C SER A 804 -12.76 35.16 -0.25
N LEU A 805 -13.58 34.16 0.08
CA LEU A 805 -15.05 34.25 0.11
C LEU A 805 -15.57 34.96 1.37
N GLY A 806 -14.69 35.36 2.30
CA GLY A 806 -15.06 36.11 3.49
C GLY A 806 -14.67 37.59 3.41
N GLU A 807 -13.92 37.99 2.39
CA GLU A 807 -13.34 39.33 2.24
C GLU A 807 -13.89 40.05 1.00
N ALA A 808 -14.06 41.36 1.14
CA ALA A 808 -14.72 42.18 0.15
C ALA A 808 -13.89 42.53 -1.10
N ASP A 809 -12.59 42.20 -1.11
CA ASP A 809 -11.66 42.59 -2.17
C ASP A 809 -10.65 41.46 -2.46
N PRO A 810 -11.00 40.47 -3.31
CA PRO A 810 -10.15 39.32 -3.59
C PRO A 810 -8.80 39.65 -4.24
N GLU A 811 -8.73 40.79 -4.96
CA GLU A 811 -7.54 41.24 -5.71
C GLU A 811 -6.62 42.16 -4.89
N ALA A 812 -7.13 42.90 -3.89
CA ALA A 812 -6.32 43.79 -3.06
C ALA A 812 -5.76 43.12 -1.78
N ALA A 813 -6.33 42.00 -1.35
CA ALA A 813 -5.85 41.24 -0.20
C ALA A 813 -4.68 40.36 -0.65
N GLY A 814 -3.48 40.60 -0.12
CA GLY A 814 -2.25 39.92 -0.53
C GLY A 814 -2.23 38.41 -0.21
N SER A 815 -1.03 37.85 0.00
CA SER A 815 -0.87 36.40 0.16
C SER A 815 -1.73 35.84 1.30
N LEU A 816 -2.15 34.56 1.23
CA LEU A 816 -2.93 33.91 2.30
C LEU A 816 -2.29 34.10 3.69
N SER A 817 -0.95 34.04 3.75
CA SER A 817 -0.18 34.28 4.97
C SER A 817 -0.44 35.67 5.58
N GLU A 818 -0.59 36.70 4.76
CA GLU A 818 -0.91 38.06 5.22
C GLU A 818 -2.35 38.15 5.72
N ARG A 819 -3.29 37.50 5.03
CA ARG A 819 -4.71 37.48 5.44
C ARG A 819 -4.90 36.81 6.80
N LEU A 820 -4.24 35.65 7.02
CA LEU A 820 -4.27 34.96 8.31
C LEU A 820 -3.64 35.81 9.42
N LYS A 821 -2.59 36.57 9.12
CA LYS A 821 -1.93 37.44 10.10
C LYS A 821 -2.79 38.66 10.48
N ASN A 822 -3.59 39.16 9.55
CA ASN A 822 -4.47 40.31 9.75
C ASN A 822 -5.79 39.94 10.45
N ASP A 823 -6.15 38.66 10.53
CA ASP A 823 -7.34 38.21 11.24
C ASP A 823 -7.06 38.15 12.76
N PRO A 824 -7.80 38.92 13.59
CA PRO A 824 -7.58 39.00 15.04
C PRO A 824 -7.84 37.67 15.78
N ARG A 825 -8.44 36.66 15.15
CA ARG A 825 -8.66 35.34 15.74
C ARG A 825 -7.41 34.46 15.68
N TRP A 826 -6.45 34.80 14.82
CA TRP A 826 -5.23 34.04 14.67
C TRP A 826 -4.12 34.54 15.58
N ASN A 827 -3.48 33.61 16.26
CA ASN A 827 -2.28 33.85 17.05
C ASN A 827 -1.27 32.70 16.82
N PRO A 828 0.00 32.86 17.25
CA PRO A 828 1.01 31.81 17.10
C PRO A 828 0.63 30.48 17.75
N LEU A 829 -0.15 30.50 18.85
CA LEU A 829 -0.64 29.31 19.53
C LEU A 829 -1.62 28.50 18.67
N LEU A 830 -2.60 29.18 18.04
CA LEU A 830 -3.55 28.56 17.12
C LEU A 830 -2.84 28.00 15.90
N ALA A 831 -1.89 28.75 15.34
CA ALA A 831 -1.07 28.30 14.22
C ALA A 831 -0.26 27.05 14.58
N PHE A 832 0.37 27.02 15.75
CA PHE A 832 1.10 25.85 16.25
C PHE A 832 0.17 24.65 16.50
N THR A 833 -1.00 24.89 17.07
CA THR A 833 -2.03 23.86 17.30
C THR A 833 -2.48 23.24 15.98
N LEU A 834 -2.72 24.06 14.96
CA LEU A 834 -3.09 23.58 13.63
C LEU A 834 -1.93 22.82 12.96
N LEU A 835 -0.68 23.25 13.11
CA LEU A 835 0.49 22.53 12.61
C LEU A 835 0.58 21.11 13.19
N VAL A 836 0.44 20.98 14.51
CA VAL A 836 0.46 19.66 15.18
C VAL A 836 -0.76 18.83 14.83
N PHE A 837 -1.94 19.44 14.71
CA PHE A 837 -3.14 18.74 14.25
C PHE A 837 -2.95 18.22 12.81
N THR A 838 -2.47 19.04 11.88
CA THR A 838 -2.17 18.64 10.49
C THR A 838 -1.13 17.52 10.43
N MET A 839 -0.16 17.53 11.36
CA MET A 839 0.85 16.48 11.49
C MET A 839 0.25 15.13 11.89
N LEU A 840 -0.67 15.11 12.87
CA LEU A 840 -1.16 13.87 13.48
C LEU A 840 -2.48 13.34 12.89
N TYR A 841 -3.30 14.20 12.27
CA TYR A 841 -4.65 13.79 11.89
C TYR A 841 -4.68 12.84 10.68
N VAL A 842 -5.85 12.23 10.52
CA VAL A 842 -6.26 11.23 9.52
C VAL A 842 -5.40 11.19 8.24
N PRO A 843 -4.88 10.03 7.82
CA PRO A 843 -4.16 9.90 6.55
C PRO A 843 -4.98 10.40 5.35
N CYS A 844 -4.30 10.84 4.29
CA CYS A 844 -5.02 11.19 3.06
C CYS A 844 -5.75 9.97 2.50
N PHE A 845 -6.84 10.22 1.77
CA PHE A 845 -7.69 9.16 1.25
C PHE A 845 -6.94 8.16 0.36
N ALA A 846 -5.96 8.62 -0.41
CA ALA A 846 -5.08 7.75 -1.19
C ALA A 846 -4.31 6.77 -0.30
N THR A 847 -3.76 7.24 0.83
CA THR A 847 -3.10 6.37 1.82
C THR A 847 -4.09 5.38 2.43
N VAL A 848 -5.30 5.81 2.79
CA VAL A 848 -6.35 4.92 3.32
C VAL A 848 -6.64 3.77 2.35
N ILE A 849 -6.85 4.06 1.06
CA ILE A 849 -7.11 3.01 0.06
C ILE A 849 -5.94 2.02 -0.02
N ILE A 850 -4.71 2.52 -0.06
CA ILE A 850 -3.55 1.62 -0.14
C ILE A 850 -3.43 0.80 1.16
N MET A 851 -3.68 1.38 2.33
CA MET A 851 -3.75 0.63 3.59
C MET A 851 -4.79 -0.50 3.56
N THR A 852 -5.95 -0.26 2.94
CA THR A 852 -6.99 -1.31 2.82
C THR A 852 -6.55 -2.46 1.93
N LYS A 853 -5.71 -2.19 0.91
CA LYS A 853 -5.12 -3.21 0.03
C LYS A 853 -3.98 -3.96 0.69
N GLU A 854 -3.22 -3.32 1.58
CA GLU A 854 -2.13 -3.96 2.33
C GLU A 854 -2.60 -4.73 3.57
N SER A 855 -3.80 -4.43 4.07
CA SER A 855 -4.33 -5.03 5.30
C SER A 855 -5.83 -5.36 5.16
N SER A 856 -6.71 -4.52 5.71
CA SER A 856 -8.17 -4.66 5.58
C SER A 856 -8.88 -3.32 5.83
N TRP A 857 -10.18 -3.26 5.51
CA TRP A 857 -11.01 -2.08 5.83
C TRP A 857 -11.12 -1.83 7.34
N ARG A 858 -11.06 -2.89 8.17
CA ARG A 858 -11.08 -2.78 9.64
C ARG A 858 -9.88 -2.00 10.14
N TRP A 859 -8.68 -2.32 9.67
CA TRP A 859 -7.44 -1.64 10.06
C TRP A 859 -7.34 -0.22 9.50
N ALA A 860 -7.86 0.01 8.30
CA ALA A 860 -7.93 1.36 7.74
C ALA A 860 -8.90 2.27 8.51
N ALA A 861 -10.08 1.77 8.88
CA ALA A 861 -11.03 2.50 9.71
C ALA A 861 -10.49 2.75 11.13
N PHE A 862 -9.77 1.77 11.70
CA PHE A 862 -9.05 1.94 12.95
C PHE A 862 -7.99 3.05 12.83
N SER A 863 -7.18 3.06 11.78
CA SER A 863 -6.19 4.12 11.52
C SER A 863 -6.83 5.51 11.46
N ILE A 864 -7.96 5.66 10.75
CA ILE A 864 -8.69 6.94 10.67
C ILE A 864 -9.12 7.39 12.08
N SER A 865 -9.79 6.51 12.81
CA SER A 865 -10.36 6.83 14.12
C SER A 865 -9.27 7.10 15.17
N PHE A 866 -8.23 6.27 15.20
CA PHE A 866 -7.09 6.39 16.10
C PHE A 866 -6.32 7.69 15.85
N ASN A 867 -5.93 7.97 14.60
CA ASN A 867 -5.18 9.19 14.26
C ASN A 867 -5.99 10.46 14.54
N LEU A 868 -7.30 10.44 14.26
CA LEU A 868 -8.18 11.56 14.58
C LEU A 868 -8.28 11.79 16.10
N ALA A 869 -8.48 10.73 16.88
CA ALA A 869 -8.56 10.82 18.34
C ALA A 869 -7.24 11.34 18.95
N VAL A 870 -6.10 10.80 18.52
CA VAL A 870 -4.77 11.25 18.97
C VAL A 870 -4.54 12.72 18.61
N ALA A 871 -4.80 13.12 17.35
CA ALA A 871 -4.64 14.49 16.92
C ALA A 871 -5.53 15.45 17.72
N TYR A 872 -6.78 15.06 17.98
CA TYR A 872 -7.72 15.85 18.77
C TYR A 872 -7.22 16.04 20.21
N ILE A 873 -6.89 14.95 20.92
CA ILE A 873 -6.44 15.00 22.32
C ILE A 873 -5.19 15.86 22.45
N ILE A 874 -4.19 15.65 21.60
CA ILE A 874 -2.94 16.40 21.65
C ILE A 874 -3.17 17.89 21.34
N ALA A 875 -4.00 18.20 20.35
CA ALA A 875 -4.29 19.59 20.00
C ALA A 875 -5.11 20.31 21.10
N VAL A 876 -6.03 19.62 21.80
CA VAL A 876 -6.72 20.18 22.97
C VAL A 876 -5.73 20.50 24.08
N ILE A 877 -4.81 19.57 24.39
CA ILE A 877 -3.78 19.77 25.41
C ILE A 877 -2.91 20.98 25.08
N ILE A 878 -2.46 21.11 23.83
CA ILE A 878 -1.62 22.22 23.37
C ILE A 878 -2.37 23.55 23.47
N PHE A 879 -3.59 23.64 22.93
CA PHE A 879 -4.32 24.90 22.87
C PHE A 879 -4.79 25.38 24.24
N GLN A 880 -5.41 24.50 25.03
CA GLN A 880 -5.90 24.85 26.36
C GLN A 880 -4.74 25.06 27.35
N GLY A 881 -3.70 24.21 27.29
CA GLY A 881 -2.49 24.40 28.08
C GLY A 881 -1.77 25.70 27.74
N GLY A 882 -1.64 26.03 26.45
CA GLY A 882 -1.06 27.30 26.02
C GLY A 882 -1.87 28.52 26.46
N LYS A 883 -3.21 28.42 26.44
CA LYS A 883 -4.09 29.48 26.94
C LYS A 883 -3.95 29.67 28.45
N LEU A 884 -3.86 28.58 29.22
CA LEU A 884 -3.61 28.62 30.67
C LEU A 884 -2.25 29.25 31.01
N LEU A 885 -1.24 29.02 30.17
CA LEU A 885 0.10 29.60 30.30
C LEU A 885 0.20 31.06 29.80
N GLY A 886 -0.91 31.66 29.34
CA GLY A 886 -0.92 33.04 28.85
C GLY A 886 -0.29 33.23 27.46
N LEU A 887 0.00 32.15 26.72
CA LEU A 887 0.61 32.18 25.38
C LEU A 887 -0.40 32.50 24.25
N GLY A 888 -1.66 32.75 24.59
CA GLY A 888 -2.78 32.94 23.66
C GLY A 888 -3.29 34.38 23.52
N GLY A 889 -2.52 35.36 24.01
CA GLY A 889 -2.84 36.80 23.91
C GLY A 889 -2.62 37.37 22.51
#